data_AF-A0A6P6WXD5-F1
#
_entry.id   AF-A0A6P6WXD5-F1
#
_cell.length_a   1.000
_cell.length_b   1.000
_cell.length_c   1.000
_cell.angle_alpha   90.00
_cell.angle_beta   90.00
_cell.angle_gamma   90.00
#
_symmetry.space_group_name_H-M   'P 1'
#
loop_
_entity.id
_entity.type
_entity.pdbx_description
1 polymer ?
#
loop_
_entity_poly.entity_id
_entity_poly.type
_entity_poly.pdbx_seq_one_letter_code
_entity_poly.pdbx_strand_id
1 'polypeptide(L)'
;MGMKLTKIPPKGMEMASTCSIDRVLLVLEFILNNLFRNSYVHYYVGDAIKDMKFLKTFLTCARKWSLVHLYLQSDNVVKRVSLPSFLSCIEDTFHKYEDIHPLSHDEMARVFCKIEKEIISLKQEIIQIYFALATLASNRSFQSNSCMTDNELLEFIDLILQNLADLTNDDMNWKITNKWSIYAALSAQVQDLEAKLTFLKSFIPFAKMRGTADFPALLLAHFELVALTAARLSYMCSFWDDHEEIENPEFFYRSTCSFKLLSIRAVDFHVYEIYKEVLAASNSSASLHRAVMDERILNNFNDSLIGRLWELLCCSSSFVDSMKDQMRILYAGLRFLRSILREHHEMMDEQNEKIGALLGEAGIIIFAPTLSRVIEGEVSFSRSIQVLRFRGMLANTNIHIKHFKDQISGSRTIESLLNSSHSLRAPEVSQTSSRMLSKGKMPIDHEVMVGLDDEAEKVIEPLIKHFEDQLSVSSTIQSLPNSSHSLRAPEVSQTSSRMLSKGKMRDHEVMVGLDDEAEKVIERLIWGSEQVEIVPIVGMAGLGKTTLAKKVYNDTSVKCHFHIRLWCTVSQEFNKKSLLTQILCSDGKHSRMDDDLNEDDLLEKLRQRLLKNRYLVVFDDVWDIKVWNELRISFPDDKNQSRIIFTSRSSNVASQVQYGGEPHYLHPLSEKQSFELLQKKVFGEEEECPQALHGLGMEIAEKCWGLPLALVVVAGVLATIEHDILVWKKFAESFTSTMVSGTDQWKKSLELSYEHLSYHLKACLLYFAAFREDEKIGAEKLMRLWIAEGFVEIIEGKRSEDTAEEYLMDLIGRNLVMVSKSRSIGGVKTCYIHDLIFEFCKGKAKEKKFLQVLRGYDELSTFNEPPNLPRLSICSSGEDFIKSRLFCPHLGTLLFFEVTSVYDKFKLRDISFLFCIYKHLNVLNLEGINLRLKWLPAEVESLLRLRYLALRALEMQFIPPSIAKLSHLETFSLNSHQMVSLPDSIWNMKKLRHVFLWAGVVIGLSSNDNVVENLSTLPNLDTLSRLRLYKEGENLLRRIPNVRRLKIIDHQTGVLNMSRLECLESLTWLGNYSSRSRVHVELSFPMNLKKLCLHNLGLPCSKMSLVEQLPNLEVLKLRWPLSRDGGQRWELMEGGFPKLRVLTLEEVQVVEWTEADPNSGEYFPCLQQLKLHKIFNLKMMPACLGSTSTLETINVSSCGDGVKSLVREIKAAQEDNYGDGNLKIIYGKY
;
A
#
# COMPACT_ATOMS: atom_id res chain seq x y z
N MET A 1 -0.92 47.18 -61.95
CA MET A 1 -1.15 46.10 -62.93
C MET A 1 -2.13 45.12 -62.32
N GLY A 2 -3.33 45.04 -62.88
CA GLY A 2 -4.43 44.27 -62.31
C GLY A 2 -4.38 42.78 -62.68
N MET A 3 -4.91 41.95 -61.80
CA MET A 3 -5.45 40.65 -62.19
C MET A 3 -6.81 40.44 -61.55
N LYS A 4 -7.71 39.99 -62.41
CA LYS A 4 -9.16 39.87 -62.26
C LYS A 4 -9.56 38.80 -61.25
N LEU A 5 -10.67 39.10 -60.57
CA LEU A 5 -11.55 38.18 -59.86
C LEU A 5 -12.06 37.03 -60.75
N THR A 6 -12.64 36.03 -60.06
CA THR A 6 -13.29 34.77 -60.48
C THR A 6 -12.37 33.55 -60.29
N LYS A 7 -12.77 32.45 -59.64
CA LYS A 7 -14.10 31.85 -59.48
C LYS A 7 -14.27 31.16 -58.11
N ILE A 8 -15.46 31.35 -57.55
CA ILE A 8 -16.14 30.48 -56.60
C ILE A 8 -16.52 29.16 -57.32
N PRO A 9 -16.37 27.97 -56.71
CA PRO A 9 -17.14 26.77 -57.06
C PRO A 9 -18.31 26.58 -56.06
N PRO A 10 -19.34 25.80 -56.43
CA PRO A 10 -20.69 26.27 -56.72
C PRO A 10 -21.66 26.24 -55.53
N LYS A 11 -22.66 27.14 -55.59
CA LYS A 11 -23.97 26.95 -54.95
C LYS A 11 -24.60 25.69 -55.53
N GLY A 12 -24.74 24.64 -54.72
CA GLY A 12 -25.38 23.40 -55.15
C GLY A 12 -25.03 22.19 -54.29
N MET A 13 -25.19 22.31 -52.96
CA MET A 13 -25.37 21.16 -52.08
C MET A 13 -26.35 21.60 -51.01
N GLU A 14 -27.44 20.85 -50.86
CA GLU A 14 -28.51 21.12 -49.91
C GLU A 14 -27.91 21.41 -48.52
N MET A 15 -28.11 22.63 -48.00
CA MET A 15 -27.68 23.01 -46.66
C MET A 15 -28.59 22.36 -45.63
N ALA A 16 -28.34 21.08 -45.35
CA ALA A 16 -28.80 20.39 -44.15
C ALA A 16 -27.62 20.32 -43.16
N SER A 17 -27.65 21.24 -42.19
CA SER A 17 -26.97 21.25 -40.87
C SER A 17 -25.73 20.36 -40.68
N THR A 18 -24.53 20.94 -40.53
CA THR A 18 -23.49 20.46 -39.61
C THR A 18 -22.26 21.37 -39.65
N CYS A 19 -21.75 21.75 -38.50
CA CYS A 19 -20.43 22.38 -38.35
C CYS A 19 -19.34 21.50 -38.93
N SER A 20 -18.81 21.82 -40.12
CA SER A 20 -17.77 21.01 -40.74
C SER A 20 -16.41 21.44 -40.20
N ILE A 21 -15.70 20.50 -39.57
CA ILE A 21 -14.36 20.73 -39.01
C ILE A 21 -13.40 21.29 -40.08
N ASP A 22 -13.63 20.93 -41.35
CA ASP A 22 -12.84 21.41 -42.48
C ASP A 22 -12.94 22.93 -42.67
N ARG A 23 -14.08 23.56 -42.36
CA ARG A 23 -14.22 25.02 -42.40
C ARG A 23 -13.42 25.69 -41.28
N VAL A 24 -13.45 25.13 -40.07
CA VAL A 24 -12.66 25.63 -38.93
C VAL A 24 -11.16 25.52 -39.22
N LEU A 25 -10.72 24.40 -39.79
CA LEU A 25 -9.33 24.20 -40.19
C LEU A 25 -8.90 25.18 -41.29
N LEU A 26 -9.74 25.44 -42.29
CA LEU A 26 -9.46 26.44 -43.33
C LEU A 26 -9.30 27.85 -42.75
N VAL A 27 -10.14 28.24 -41.78
CA VAL A 27 -10.01 29.54 -41.10
C VAL A 27 -8.72 29.61 -40.29
N LEU A 28 -8.38 28.56 -39.53
CA LEU A 28 -7.10 28.48 -38.81
C LEU A 28 -5.89 28.59 -39.73
N GLU A 29 -5.92 27.91 -40.88
CA GLU A 29 -4.84 27.97 -41.88
C GLU A 29 -4.74 29.35 -42.53
N PHE A 30 -5.86 29.98 -42.86
CA PHE A 30 -5.89 31.36 -43.35
C PHE A 30 -5.27 32.33 -42.33
N ILE A 31 -5.63 32.21 -41.05
CA ILE A 31 -5.11 33.05 -39.97
C ILE A 31 -3.59 32.84 -39.80
N LEU A 32 -3.13 31.59 -39.72
CA LEU A 32 -1.71 31.26 -39.60
C LEU A 32 -0.90 31.77 -40.80
N ASN A 33 -1.38 31.56 -42.03
CA ASN A 33 -0.69 31.97 -43.26
C ASN A 33 -0.57 33.49 -43.40
N ASN A 34 -1.56 34.27 -42.93
CA ASN A 34 -1.50 35.73 -42.96
C ASN A 34 -0.50 36.31 -41.93
N LEU A 35 -0.29 35.63 -40.80
CA LEU A 35 0.68 36.02 -39.77
C LEU A 35 2.13 35.76 -40.19
N PHE A 36 2.42 34.62 -40.84
CA PHE A 36 3.76 34.33 -41.36
C PHE A 36 4.25 35.36 -42.40
N ARG A 37 3.33 36.13 -43.01
CA ARG A 37 3.67 37.21 -43.95
C ARG A 37 3.98 38.57 -43.28
N ASN A 38 3.59 38.79 -42.02
CA ASN A 38 3.76 40.06 -41.32
C ASN A 38 4.76 39.91 -40.16
N SER A 39 6.03 40.16 -40.43
CA SER A 39 7.17 39.83 -39.56
C SER A 39 7.42 40.76 -38.34
N TYR A 40 6.41 41.47 -37.82
CA TYR A 40 6.64 42.46 -36.74
C TYR A 40 5.50 42.54 -35.71
N VAL A 41 5.36 41.53 -34.83
CA VAL A 41 4.84 41.64 -33.43
C VAL A 41 5.33 40.46 -32.62
N HIS A 42 6.11 40.68 -31.56
CA HIS A 42 6.80 39.57 -30.89
C HIS A 42 6.28 39.14 -29.52
N TYR A 43 5.34 39.86 -28.89
CA TYR A 43 5.02 39.58 -27.47
C TYR A 43 3.65 38.96 -27.17
N TYR A 44 2.54 39.44 -27.76
CA TYR A 44 1.19 38.87 -27.50
C TYR A 44 0.71 37.91 -28.61
N VAL A 45 1.32 37.98 -29.79
CA VAL A 45 0.91 37.17 -30.95
C VAL A 45 1.56 35.79 -30.94
N GLY A 46 2.73 35.64 -30.29
CA GLY A 46 3.44 34.37 -30.20
C GLY A 46 2.66 33.30 -29.44
N ASP A 47 2.08 33.65 -28.29
CA ASP A 47 1.30 32.72 -27.48
C ASP A 47 -0.02 32.34 -28.16
N ALA A 48 -0.70 33.31 -28.78
CA ALA A 48 -1.88 33.05 -29.59
C ALA A 48 -1.60 32.12 -30.79
N ILE A 49 -0.44 32.24 -31.45
CA ILE A 49 -0.03 31.31 -32.53
C ILE A 49 0.13 29.89 -31.99
N LYS A 50 0.74 29.71 -30.81
CA LYS A 50 0.90 28.40 -30.18
C LYS A 50 -0.47 27.79 -29.87
N ASP A 51 -1.35 28.55 -29.22
CA ASP A 51 -2.69 28.09 -28.87
C ASP A 51 -3.50 27.68 -30.09
N MET A 52 -3.33 28.36 -31.22
CA MET A 52 -3.93 28.00 -32.50
C MET A 52 -3.38 26.70 -33.08
N LYS A 53 -2.07 26.43 -32.95
CA LYS A 53 -1.47 25.14 -33.37
C LYS A 53 -1.95 23.98 -32.49
N PHE A 54 -2.08 24.22 -31.18
CA PHE A 54 -2.67 23.28 -30.23
C PHE A 54 -4.14 22.97 -30.57
N LEU A 55 -4.92 24.02 -30.87
CA LEU A 55 -6.31 23.89 -31.29
C LEU A 55 -6.43 23.14 -32.62
N LYS A 56 -5.56 23.44 -33.61
CA LYS A 56 -5.47 22.69 -34.88
C LYS A 56 -5.25 21.20 -34.61
N THR A 57 -4.31 20.86 -33.73
CA THR A 57 -4.00 19.48 -33.36
C THR A 57 -5.18 18.79 -32.69
N PHE A 58 -5.88 19.48 -31.78
CA PHE A 58 -7.10 18.99 -31.14
C PHE A 58 -8.24 18.76 -32.13
N LEU A 59 -8.48 19.69 -33.05
CA LEU A 59 -9.54 19.57 -34.05
C LEU A 59 -9.27 18.42 -35.03
N THR A 60 -8.01 18.20 -35.41
CA THR A 60 -7.59 17.02 -36.17
C THR A 60 -7.90 15.72 -35.42
N CYS A 61 -7.70 15.70 -34.10
CA CYS A 61 -8.09 14.55 -33.27
C CYS A 61 -9.60 14.36 -33.20
N ALA A 62 -10.33 15.43 -32.89
CA ALA A 62 -11.78 15.43 -32.82
C ALA A 62 -12.40 14.91 -34.12
N ARG A 63 -11.88 15.32 -35.29
CA ARG A 63 -12.34 14.86 -36.61
C ARG A 63 -12.25 13.35 -36.80
N LYS A 64 -11.16 12.73 -36.34
CA LYS A 64 -10.84 11.33 -36.66
C LYS A 64 -11.35 10.35 -35.63
N TRP A 65 -11.41 10.72 -34.35
CA TRP A 65 -11.88 9.85 -33.26
C TRP A 65 -13.26 10.26 -32.71
N SER A 66 -13.98 11.13 -33.41
CA SER A 66 -15.36 11.54 -33.15
C SER A 66 -16.32 10.33 -33.11
N LEU A 67 -16.79 9.97 -31.92
CA LEU A 67 -18.10 9.34 -31.75
C LEU A 67 -19.12 10.47 -31.58
N VAL A 68 -20.29 10.33 -32.20
CA VAL A 68 -21.38 11.33 -32.18
C VAL A 68 -21.78 11.69 -30.72
N HIS A 69 -21.45 10.87 -29.72
CA HIS A 69 -21.72 11.10 -28.30
C HIS A 69 -20.51 10.79 -27.40
N LEU A 70 -19.94 11.82 -26.78
CA LEU A 70 -19.01 11.71 -25.65
C LEU A 70 -19.76 12.10 -24.37
N TYR A 71 -19.61 11.30 -23.31
CA TYR A 71 -20.20 11.59 -22.00
C TYR A 71 -19.09 12.04 -21.06
N LEU A 72 -19.14 13.30 -20.62
CA LEU A 72 -18.24 13.85 -19.61
C LEU A 72 -18.96 13.84 -18.25
N GLN A 73 -18.30 13.30 -17.22
CA GLN A 73 -18.75 13.41 -15.84
C GLN A 73 -18.02 14.59 -15.18
N SER A 74 -18.73 15.69 -14.94
CA SER A 74 -18.33 16.69 -13.95
C SER A 74 -19.51 17.01 -13.02
N ASP A 75 -19.24 17.11 -11.72
CA ASP A 75 -20.14 17.65 -10.69
C ASP A 75 -21.62 17.24 -10.80
N ASN A 76 -21.90 15.94 -10.78
CA ASN A 76 -23.24 15.35 -10.75
C ASN A 76 -24.19 15.74 -11.90
N VAL A 77 -23.67 16.28 -13.01
CA VAL A 77 -24.42 16.44 -14.25
C VAL A 77 -23.71 15.65 -15.35
N VAL A 78 -24.39 14.64 -15.91
CA VAL A 78 -23.96 14.03 -17.17
C VAL A 78 -24.21 15.06 -18.26
N LYS A 79 -23.25 15.94 -18.52
CA LYS A 79 -23.34 16.89 -19.61
C LYS A 79 -22.99 16.13 -20.88
N ARG A 80 -23.98 15.92 -21.74
CA ARG A 80 -23.76 15.40 -23.10
C ARG A 80 -23.04 16.50 -23.87
N VAL A 81 -21.71 16.44 -23.93
CA VAL A 81 -20.97 17.29 -24.86
C VAL A 81 -21.13 16.64 -26.23
N SER A 82 -22.10 17.15 -26.97
CA SER A 82 -22.20 16.88 -28.40
C SER A 82 -20.96 17.53 -29.01
N LEU A 83 -20.04 16.71 -29.53
CA LEU A 83 -18.89 17.19 -30.29
C LEU A 83 -19.34 18.17 -31.41
N PRO A 84 -20.48 17.95 -32.10
CA PRO A 84 -21.05 18.95 -33.00
C PRO A 84 -21.36 20.29 -32.34
N SER A 85 -21.83 20.33 -31.09
CA SER A 85 -22.11 21.57 -30.34
C SER A 85 -20.84 22.28 -29.88
N PHE A 86 -19.82 21.52 -29.48
CA PHE A 86 -18.50 22.05 -29.14
C PHE A 86 -17.81 22.64 -30.38
N LEU A 87 -17.83 21.91 -31.49
CA LEU A 87 -17.34 22.37 -32.79
C LEU A 87 -18.15 23.55 -33.33
N SER A 88 -19.46 23.59 -33.08
CA SER A 88 -20.31 24.75 -33.35
C SER A 88 -19.91 25.96 -32.53
N CYS A 89 -19.58 25.81 -31.24
CA CYS A 89 -19.09 26.92 -30.43
C CYS A 89 -17.79 27.49 -30.99
N ILE A 90 -16.88 26.61 -31.45
CA ILE A 90 -15.61 27.01 -32.06
C ILE A 90 -15.87 27.68 -33.41
N GLU A 91 -16.70 27.09 -34.28
CA GLU A 91 -17.08 27.66 -35.58
C GLU A 91 -17.79 29.00 -35.41
N ASP A 92 -18.75 29.14 -34.51
CA ASP A 92 -19.43 30.41 -34.21
C ASP A 92 -18.46 31.48 -33.71
N THR A 93 -17.43 31.07 -32.96
CA THR A 93 -16.37 31.97 -32.52
C THR A 93 -15.55 32.47 -33.71
N PHE A 94 -15.23 31.61 -34.67
CA PHE A 94 -14.51 31.99 -35.90
C PHE A 94 -15.39 32.70 -36.93
N HIS A 95 -16.66 32.32 -37.07
CA HIS A 95 -17.60 32.81 -38.08
C HIS A 95 -17.95 34.29 -37.84
N LYS A 96 -17.96 34.73 -36.57
CA LYS A 96 -18.03 36.15 -36.18
C LYS A 96 -16.93 37.02 -36.83
N TYR A 97 -15.91 36.40 -37.42
CA TYR A 97 -14.75 37.06 -38.02
C TYR A 97 -14.47 36.61 -39.47
N GLU A 98 -15.41 35.91 -40.13
CA GLU A 98 -15.19 35.29 -41.45
C GLU A 98 -15.27 36.29 -42.63
N ASP A 99 -15.97 37.42 -42.46
CA ASP A 99 -16.17 38.42 -43.52
C ASP A 99 -15.07 39.49 -43.61
N ILE A 100 -13.92 39.30 -42.95
CA ILE A 100 -12.96 40.39 -42.79
C ILE A 100 -11.82 40.33 -43.83
N HIS A 101 -12.00 41.11 -44.89
CA HIS A 101 -10.94 41.57 -45.80
C HIS A 101 -9.87 42.39 -45.05
N PRO A 102 -8.64 42.49 -45.58
CA PRO A 102 -7.39 42.40 -44.81
C PRO A 102 -7.43 43.30 -43.57
N LEU A 103 -7.64 42.66 -42.42
CA LEU A 103 -7.68 43.28 -41.10
C LEU A 103 -6.45 44.17 -40.89
N SER A 104 -6.65 45.32 -40.25
CA SER A 104 -5.53 46.06 -39.70
C SER A 104 -4.89 45.25 -38.57
N HIS A 105 -3.61 45.50 -38.34
CA HIS A 105 -2.78 44.84 -37.34
C HIS A 105 -3.42 44.80 -35.93
N ASP A 106 -4.01 45.91 -35.51
CA ASP A 106 -4.61 46.08 -34.18
C ASP A 106 -5.93 45.30 -34.03
N GLU A 107 -6.67 45.12 -35.13
CA GLU A 107 -7.89 44.32 -35.14
C GLU A 107 -7.58 42.82 -35.07
N MET A 108 -6.52 42.36 -35.74
CA MET A 108 -6.04 40.97 -35.61
C MET A 108 -5.68 40.66 -34.15
N ALA A 109 -4.88 41.51 -33.49
CA ALA A 109 -4.49 41.31 -32.10
C ALA A 109 -5.71 41.20 -31.14
N ARG A 110 -6.75 42.02 -31.33
CA ARG A 110 -7.99 41.94 -30.52
C ARG A 110 -8.78 40.66 -30.77
N VAL A 111 -8.82 40.18 -32.01
CA VAL A 111 -9.44 38.90 -32.35
C VAL A 111 -8.70 37.75 -31.66
N PHE A 112 -7.36 37.77 -31.67
CA PHE A 112 -6.54 36.77 -30.98
C PHE A 112 -6.76 36.73 -29.47
N CYS A 113 -6.67 37.87 -28.79
CA CYS A 113 -6.91 37.94 -27.33
C CYS A 113 -8.32 37.44 -26.94
N LYS A 114 -9.28 37.47 -27.86
CA LYS A 114 -10.63 36.97 -27.62
C LYS A 114 -10.74 35.47 -27.87
N ILE A 115 -10.10 34.96 -28.91
CA ILE A 115 -10.06 33.52 -29.19
C ILE A 115 -9.26 32.78 -28.10
N GLU A 116 -8.12 33.34 -27.69
CA GLU A 116 -7.31 32.81 -26.57
C GLU A 116 -8.15 32.67 -25.28
N LYS A 117 -8.94 33.70 -24.93
CA LYS A 117 -9.86 33.64 -23.78
C LYS A 117 -10.90 32.52 -23.90
N GLU A 118 -11.43 32.27 -25.09
CA GLU A 118 -12.39 31.19 -25.34
C GLU A 118 -11.70 29.81 -25.32
N ILE A 119 -10.46 29.68 -25.82
CA ILE A 119 -9.70 28.43 -25.71
C ILE A 119 -9.40 28.11 -24.23
N ILE A 120 -9.03 29.13 -23.45
CA ILE A 120 -8.81 29.02 -22.00
C ILE A 120 -10.10 28.59 -21.30
N SER A 121 -11.26 29.15 -21.69
CA SER A 121 -12.56 28.77 -21.11
C SER A 121 -12.93 27.30 -21.40
N LEU A 122 -12.52 26.77 -22.56
CA LEU A 122 -12.75 25.39 -22.99
C LEU A 122 -11.67 24.39 -22.57
N LYS A 123 -10.61 24.84 -21.89
CA LYS A 123 -9.40 24.04 -21.57
C LYS A 123 -9.71 22.71 -20.88
N GLN A 124 -10.55 22.72 -19.85
CA GLN A 124 -10.89 21.52 -19.09
C GLN A 124 -11.67 20.51 -19.94
N GLU A 125 -12.58 21.00 -20.80
CA GLU A 125 -13.35 20.16 -21.72
C GLU A 125 -12.43 19.49 -22.75
N ILE A 126 -11.47 20.24 -23.31
CA ILE A 126 -10.45 19.72 -24.25
C ILE A 126 -9.59 18.62 -23.61
N ILE A 127 -9.10 18.83 -22.38
CA ILE A 127 -8.29 17.84 -21.66
C ILE A 127 -9.08 16.57 -21.38
N GLN A 128 -10.35 16.71 -20.96
CA GLN A 128 -11.22 15.57 -20.70
C GLN A 128 -11.55 14.78 -21.98
N ILE A 129 -11.75 15.47 -23.11
CA ILE A 129 -11.95 14.83 -24.42
C ILE A 129 -10.71 14.01 -24.80
N TYR A 130 -9.50 14.57 -24.70
CA TYR A 130 -8.27 13.81 -24.92
C TYR A 130 -8.16 12.58 -24.01
N PHE A 131 -8.64 12.67 -22.77
CA PHE A 131 -8.66 11.54 -21.83
C PHE A 131 -9.60 10.43 -22.29
N ALA A 132 -10.81 10.79 -22.73
CA ALA A 132 -11.78 9.86 -23.28
C ALA A 132 -11.25 9.18 -24.55
N LEU A 133 -10.66 9.95 -25.47
CA LEU A 133 -10.09 9.43 -26.72
C LEU A 133 -8.93 8.47 -26.49
N ALA A 134 -7.99 8.79 -25.58
CA ALA A 134 -6.88 7.90 -25.25
C ALA A 134 -7.36 6.58 -24.62
N THR A 135 -8.37 6.64 -23.75
CA THR A 135 -8.96 5.44 -23.10
C THR A 135 -9.68 4.54 -24.12
N LEU A 136 -10.33 5.15 -25.12
CA LEU A 136 -10.96 4.43 -26.22
C LEU A 136 -9.94 3.76 -27.15
N ALA A 137 -8.78 4.37 -27.38
CA ALA A 137 -7.70 3.77 -28.17
C ALA A 137 -7.16 2.48 -27.52
N SER A 138 -7.12 2.41 -26.19
CA SER A 138 -6.66 1.22 -25.45
C SER A 138 -7.65 0.04 -25.43
N ASN A 139 -8.94 0.24 -25.74
CA ASN A 139 -10.02 -0.73 -25.46
C ASN A 139 -10.66 -1.40 -26.70
N ARG A 140 -10.09 -1.30 -27.91
CA ARG A 140 -10.82 -1.72 -29.12
C ARG A 140 -10.80 -3.23 -29.40
N SER A 141 -11.94 -3.87 -29.12
CA SER A 141 -12.52 -4.97 -29.89
C SER A 141 -13.90 -4.56 -30.45
N PHE A 142 -13.98 -3.49 -31.24
CA PHE A 142 -15.22 -3.12 -31.93
C PHE A 142 -14.95 -2.47 -33.30
N GLN A 143 -15.67 -2.95 -34.31
CA GLN A 143 -15.67 -2.49 -35.69
C GLN A 143 -16.33 -1.11 -35.81
N SER A 144 -15.64 -0.12 -36.38
CA SER A 144 -16.20 0.79 -37.39
C SER A 144 -15.16 1.74 -38.01
N ASN A 145 -14.95 1.55 -39.32
CA ASN A 145 -14.76 2.52 -40.42
C ASN A 145 -14.00 3.83 -40.17
N SER A 146 -12.67 3.72 -40.09
CA SER A 146 -11.65 4.46 -40.88
C SER A 146 -10.41 4.65 -40.02
N CYS A 147 -9.54 3.65 -40.04
CA CYS A 147 -8.13 3.75 -39.65
C CYS A 147 -7.51 5.02 -40.27
N MET A 148 -6.68 5.77 -39.54
CA MET A 148 -5.85 6.81 -40.16
C MET A 148 -5.04 6.18 -41.30
N THR A 149 -4.98 6.84 -42.46
CA THR A 149 -4.00 6.41 -43.47
C THR A 149 -2.59 6.72 -42.96
N ASP A 150 -1.57 5.98 -43.39
CA ASP A 150 -0.18 6.20 -42.95
C ASP A 150 0.26 7.67 -43.09
N ASN A 151 -0.17 8.33 -44.17
CA ASN A 151 0.14 9.73 -44.45
C ASN A 151 -0.50 10.69 -43.42
N GLU A 152 -1.73 10.40 -43.00
CA GLU A 152 -2.45 11.21 -42.00
C GLU A 152 -1.87 11.02 -40.59
N LEU A 153 -1.39 9.81 -40.27
CA LEU A 153 -0.71 9.55 -39.00
C LEU A 153 0.64 10.27 -38.93
N LEU A 154 1.42 10.25 -40.02
CA LEU A 154 2.69 10.98 -40.11
C LEU A 154 2.48 12.50 -39.99
N GLU A 155 1.46 13.04 -40.66
CA GLU A 155 1.08 14.46 -40.53
C GLU A 155 0.67 14.81 -39.09
N PHE A 156 -0.03 13.92 -38.41
CA PHE A 156 -0.42 14.11 -37.02
C PHE A 156 0.78 14.06 -36.06
N ILE A 157 1.71 13.12 -36.26
CA ILE A 157 2.98 13.05 -35.52
C ILE A 157 3.77 14.35 -35.72
N ASP A 158 3.80 14.91 -36.93
CA ASP A 158 4.48 16.16 -37.22
C ASP A 158 3.88 17.37 -36.50
N LEU A 159 2.55 17.47 -36.43
CA LEU A 159 1.87 18.51 -35.65
C LEU A 159 2.20 18.40 -34.16
N ILE A 160 2.25 17.19 -33.61
CA ILE A 160 2.60 16.96 -32.20
C ILE A 160 4.07 17.31 -31.93
N LEU A 161 5.00 16.84 -32.76
CA LEU A 161 6.42 17.16 -32.65
C LEU A 161 6.65 18.67 -32.71
N GLN A 162 5.91 19.38 -33.56
CA GLN A 162 5.98 20.84 -33.62
C GLN A 162 5.47 21.50 -32.32
N ASN A 163 4.37 21.02 -31.75
CA ASN A 163 3.86 21.53 -30.48
C ASN A 163 4.81 21.26 -29.31
N LEU A 164 5.44 20.08 -29.27
CA LEU A 164 6.44 19.73 -28.25
C LEU A 164 7.70 20.60 -28.39
N ALA A 165 8.17 20.81 -29.61
CA ALA A 165 9.30 21.68 -29.89
C ALA A 165 9.01 23.15 -29.52
N ASP A 166 7.78 23.63 -29.75
CA ASP A 166 7.35 24.97 -29.33
C ASP A 166 7.32 25.11 -27.79
N LEU A 167 7.06 24.04 -27.03
CA LEU A 167 7.17 24.03 -25.57
C LEU A 167 8.62 24.10 -25.06
N THR A 168 9.59 23.59 -25.83
CA THR A 168 11.00 23.55 -25.43
C THR A 168 11.85 24.71 -25.95
N ASN A 169 11.41 25.39 -27.02
CA ASN A 169 12.20 26.41 -27.73
C ASN A 169 12.06 27.84 -27.19
N ASP A 170 11.00 28.16 -26.45
CA ASP A 170 10.76 29.55 -26.06
C ASP A 170 11.48 29.96 -24.78
N ASP A 171 12.00 31.19 -24.83
CA ASP A 171 12.79 31.93 -23.86
C ASP A 171 12.01 32.13 -22.53
N MET A 172 11.83 31.04 -21.79
CA MET A 172 11.27 30.96 -20.43
C MET A 172 12.23 31.58 -19.40
N ASN A 173 12.81 32.74 -19.69
CA ASN A 173 13.79 33.40 -18.84
C ASN A 173 13.24 34.57 -18.02
N TRP A 174 12.02 35.06 -18.27
CA TRP A 174 11.53 36.25 -17.56
C TRP A 174 10.31 36.04 -16.65
N LYS A 175 9.50 34.98 -16.83
CA LYS A 175 8.33 34.70 -15.96
C LYS A 175 8.61 33.79 -14.76
N ILE A 176 9.79 33.17 -14.64
CA ILE A 176 10.04 32.12 -13.62
C ILE A 176 11.43 32.27 -13.00
N THR A 177 11.59 33.18 -12.05
CA THR A 177 12.86 33.35 -11.32
C THR A 177 13.07 32.36 -10.16
N ASN A 178 12.26 31.31 -9.98
CA ASN A 178 12.36 30.47 -8.76
C ASN A 178 12.13 28.95 -8.87
N LYS A 179 12.08 28.31 -10.06
CA LYS A 179 11.78 26.86 -10.15
C LYS A 179 12.56 26.08 -11.24
N TRP A 180 13.89 26.07 -11.17
CA TRP A 180 14.80 25.39 -12.13
C TRP A 180 14.65 23.84 -12.13
N SER A 181 14.40 23.20 -10.97
CA SER A 181 14.34 21.72 -10.85
C SER A 181 13.15 21.09 -11.58
N ILE A 182 12.03 21.82 -11.70
CA ILE A 182 10.80 21.36 -12.36
C ILE A 182 11.00 21.26 -13.87
N TYR A 183 11.71 22.23 -14.45
CA TYR A 183 11.98 22.29 -15.88
C TYR A 183 12.91 21.17 -16.36
N ALA A 184 13.92 20.79 -15.56
CA ALA A 184 14.84 19.72 -15.93
C ALA A 184 14.12 18.35 -16.06
N ALA A 185 13.21 18.04 -15.14
CA ALA A 185 12.46 16.79 -15.17
C ALA A 185 11.39 16.75 -16.28
N LEU A 186 10.67 17.86 -16.49
CA LEU A 186 9.68 17.98 -17.56
C LEU A 186 10.35 17.97 -18.95
N SER A 187 11.47 18.70 -19.10
CA SER A 187 12.26 18.74 -20.34
C SER A 187 12.79 17.34 -20.71
N ALA A 188 13.33 16.59 -19.76
CA ALA A 188 13.79 15.21 -20.00
C ALA A 188 12.65 14.28 -20.46
N GLN A 189 11.42 14.52 -20.01
CA GLN A 189 10.24 13.72 -20.37
C GLN A 189 9.66 14.09 -21.73
N VAL A 190 9.63 15.39 -22.04
CA VAL A 190 9.25 15.88 -23.38
C VAL A 190 10.25 15.34 -24.42
N GLN A 191 11.55 15.34 -24.10
CA GLN A 191 12.60 14.78 -24.95
C GLN A 191 12.43 13.27 -25.20
N ASP A 192 12.08 12.46 -24.19
CA ASP A 192 11.81 11.01 -24.38
C ASP A 192 10.63 10.76 -25.33
N LEU A 193 9.61 11.61 -25.25
CA LEU A 193 8.42 11.52 -26.09
C LEU A 193 8.70 11.97 -27.54
N GLU A 194 9.46 13.04 -27.71
CA GLU A 194 9.95 13.51 -29.02
C GLU A 194 10.81 12.43 -29.69
N ALA A 195 11.72 11.80 -28.96
CA ALA A 195 12.56 10.71 -29.46
C ALA A 195 11.71 9.52 -29.96
N LYS A 196 10.68 9.14 -29.21
CA LYS A 196 9.75 8.05 -29.60
C LYS A 196 8.92 8.40 -30.83
N LEU A 197 8.32 9.59 -30.87
CA LEU A 197 7.54 10.05 -32.03
C LEU A 197 8.43 10.18 -33.27
N THR A 198 9.67 10.64 -33.11
CA THR A 198 10.67 10.72 -34.19
C THR A 198 11.06 9.33 -34.70
N PHE A 199 11.25 8.37 -33.79
CA PHE A 199 11.48 6.98 -34.18
C PHE A 199 10.29 6.42 -34.97
N LEU A 200 9.06 6.59 -34.48
CA LEU A 200 7.84 6.14 -35.18
C LEU A 200 7.74 6.76 -36.58
N LYS A 201 8.04 8.06 -36.71
CA LYS A 201 8.09 8.78 -37.98
C LYS A 201 9.10 8.18 -38.97
N SER A 202 10.23 7.65 -38.48
CA SER A 202 11.25 7.00 -39.31
C SER A 202 10.96 5.51 -39.60
N PHE A 203 10.34 4.81 -38.65
CA PHE A 203 10.09 3.38 -38.70
C PHE A 203 8.96 3.02 -39.66
N ILE A 204 7.87 3.79 -39.65
CA ILE A 204 6.69 3.56 -40.50
C ILE A 204 7.07 3.52 -42.00
N PRO A 205 7.78 4.52 -42.57
CA PRO A 205 8.20 4.46 -43.97
C PRO A 205 9.20 3.33 -44.27
N PHE A 206 10.12 3.04 -43.35
CA PHE A 206 11.12 1.96 -43.53
C PHE A 206 10.48 0.56 -43.56
N ALA A 207 9.54 0.29 -42.65
CA ALA A 207 8.80 -0.97 -42.61
C ALA A 207 8.00 -1.22 -43.89
N LYS A 208 7.35 -0.17 -44.42
CA LYS A 208 6.59 -0.23 -45.67
C LYS A 208 7.49 -0.50 -46.88
N MET A 209 8.64 0.16 -46.93
CA MET A 209 9.65 -0.05 -47.98
C MET A 209 10.15 -1.50 -48.02
N ARG A 210 10.20 -2.19 -46.88
CA ARG A 210 10.60 -3.61 -46.77
C ARG A 210 9.49 -4.61 -47.13
N GLY A 211 8.33 -4.17 -47.59
CA GLY A 211 7.27 -5.03 -48.13
C GLY A 211 6.18 -5.45 -47.13
N THR A 212 6.10 -4.82 -45.95
CA THR A 212 4.97 -5.00 -45.03
C THR A 212 3.82 -4.06 -45.46
N ALA A 213 2.94 -4.54 -46.33
CA ALA A 213 1.86 -3.71 -46.88
C ALA A 213 0.77 -3.37 -45.86
N ASP A 214 0.59 -4.20 -44.82
CA ASP A 214 -0.39 -4.03 -43.75
C ASP A 214 0.31 -4.08 -42.38
N PHE A 215 0.30 -2.98 -41.63
CA PHE A 215 0.73 -3.01 -40.24
C PHE A 215 -0.25 -3.86 -39.40
N PRO A 216 0.24 -4.70 -38.46
CA PRO A 216 -0.64 -5.36 -37.51
C PRO A 216 -1.49 -4.31 -36.79
N ALA A 217 -2.81 -4.53 -36.68
CA ALA A 217 -3.74 -3.58 -36.04
C ALA A 217 -3.29 -3.17 -34.61
N LEU A 218 -2.59 -4.07 -33.92
CA LEU A 218 -2.02 -3.83 -32.59
C LEU A 218 -0.90 -2.77 -32.61
N LEU A 219 -0.08 -2.73 -33.67
CA LEU A 219 1.00 -1.77 -33.81
C LEU A 219 0.49 -0.37 -34.11
N LEU A 220 -0.52 -0.27 -34.98
CA LEU A 220 -1.18 0.98 -35.26
C LEU A 220 -1.91 1.53 -34.02
N ALA A 221 -2.60 0.67 -33.26
CA ALA A 221 -3.24 1.06 -32.00
C ALA A 221 -2.20 1.60 -30.98
N HIS A 222 -1.00 1.00 -30.96
CA HIS A 222 0.11 1.52 -30.15
C HIS A 222 0.55 2.91 -30.62
N PHE A 223 0.71 3.13 -31.94
CA PHE A 223 1.08 4.45 -32.48
C PHE A 223 0.03 5.52 -32.15
N GLU A 224 -1.26 5.20 -32.30
CA GLU A 224 -2.36 6.10 -31.97
C GLU A 224 -2.37 6.47 -30.47
N LEU A 225 -2.17 5.48 -29.59
CA LEU A 225 -2.09 5.72 -28.14
C LEU A 225 -0.92 6.63 -27.76
N VAL A 226 0.26 6.40 -28.34
CA VAL A 226 1.45 7.22 -28.10
C VAL A 226 1.20 8.66 -28.58
N ALA A 227 0.65 8.83 -29.79
CA ALA A 227 0.37 10.14 -30.36
C ALA A 227 -0.71 10.92 -29.58
N LEU A 228 -1.84 10.29 -29.21
CA LEU A 228 -2.89 10.91 -28.39
C LEU A 228 -2.40 11.27 -26.99
N THR A 229 -1.55 10.43 -26.40
CA THR A 229 -0.97 10.71 -25.08
C THR A 229 0.00 11.89 -25.15
N ALA A 230 0.78 11.98 -26.23
CA ALA A 230 1.68 13.09 -26.49
C ALA A 230 0.92 14.42 -26.72
N ALA A 231 -0.12 14.41 -27.56
CA ALA A 231 -0.97 15.58 -27.81
C ALA A 231 -1.61 16.11 -26.52
N ARG A 232 -2.10 15.21 -25.66
CA ARG A 232 -2.67 15.56 -24.35
C ARG A 232 -1.65 16.23 -23.44
N LEU A 233 -0.45 15.66 -23.33
CA LEU A 233 0.60 16.20 -22.46
C LEU A 233 1.03 17.58 -22.96
N SER A 234 1.23 17.71 -24.28
CA SER A 234 1.60 18.96 -24.93
C SER A 234 0.57 20.07 -24.62
N TYR A 235 -0.73 19.78 -24.76
CA TYR A 235 -1.81 20.72 -24.42
C TYR A 235 -1.83 21.10 -22.93
N MET A 236 -1.66 20.13 -22.03
CA MET A 236 -1.62 20.39 -20.59
C MET A 236 -0.49 21.33 -20.17
N CYS A 237 0.68 21.20 -20.80
CA CYS A 237 1.84 22.03 -20.51
C CYS A 237 1.68 23.48 -21.02
N SER A 238 0.99 23.68 -22.15
CA SER A 238 0.83 25.01 -22.76
C SER A 238 -0.06 25.95 -21.95
N PHE A 239 -1.16 25.45 -21.38
CA PHE A 239 -2.20 26.30 -20.78
C PHE A 239 -2.11 26.44 -19.25
N TRP A 240 -0.99 26.07 -18.62
CA TRP A 240 -0.92 25.87 -17.16
C TRP A 240 -0.94 27.15 -16.29
N ASP A 241 -0.71 28.35 -16.87
CA ASP A 241 -0.25 29.54 -16.13
C ASP A 241 -1.30 30.34 -15.29
N ASP A 242 -2.59 29.96 -15.22
CA ASP A 242 -3.62 30.94 -14.77
C ASP A 242 -4.32 30.77 -13.40
N HIS A 243 -4.02 29.80 -12.52
CA HIS A 243 -4.70 29.76 -11.20
C HIS A 243 -3.87 29.31 -9.99
N GLU A 244 -4.07 30.03 -8.88
CA GLU A 244 -3.47 29.93 -7.54
C GLU A 244 -3.75 28.61 -6.76
N GLU A 245 -4.33 27.57 -7.36
CA GLU A 245 -4.90 26.43 -6.61
C GLU A 245 -3.99 25.19 -6.42
N ILE A 246 -2.66 25.29 -6.62
CA ILE A 246 -1.76 24.15 -6.40
C ILE A 246 -0.58 24.54 -5.52
N GLU A 247 -0.66 24.23 -4.22
CA GLU A 247 0.41 24.40 -3.22
C GLU A 247 1.74 23.70 -3.59
N ASN A 248 1.73 22.73 -4.51
CA ASN A 248 2.95 22.06 -4.96
C ASN A 248 2.86 21.52 -6.42
N PRO A 249 3.29 22.32 -7.41
CA PRO A 249 3.37 21.94 -8.82
C PRO A 249 4.26 20.72 -9.10
N GLU A 250 5.35 20.58 -8.36
CA GLU A 250 6.38 19.56 -8.56
C GLU A 250 5.79 18.15 -8.46
N PHE A 251 4.90 17.93 -7.47
CA PHE A 251 4.24 16.64 -7.29
C PHE A 251 3.22 16.34 -8.40
N PHE A 252 2.47 17.34 -8.87
CA PHE A 252 1.45 17.15 -9.91
C PHE A 252 2.11 16.81 -11.27
N TYR A 253 3.19 17.49 -11.64
CA TYR A 253 3.96 17.15 -12.84
C TYR A 253 4.61 15.78 -12.71
N ARG A 254 5.22 15.48 -11.55
CA ARG A 254 5.83 14.18 -11.32
C ARG A 254 4.79 13.06 -11.30
N SER A 255 3.60 13.22 -10.71
CA SER A 255 2.56 12.18 -10.69
C SER A 255 1.88 12.03 -12.05
N THR A 256 1.50 13.13 -12.70
CA THR A 256 0.78 13.11 -13.98
C THR A 256 1.68 12.67 -15.12
N CYS A 257 2.93 13.12 -15.18
CA CYS A 257 3.85 12.69 -16.23
C CYS A 257 4.40 11.29 -15.97
N SER A 258 4.69 10.88 -14.73
CA SER A 258 5.12 9.50 -14.45
C SER A 258 4.04 8.47 -14.77
N PHE A 259 2.76 8.78 -14.50
CA PHE A 259 1.63 7.88 -14.76
C PHE A 259 1.30 7.79 -16.27
N LYS A 260 1.39 8.91 -17.00
CA LYS A 260 1.14 8.92 -18.46
C LYS A 260 2.32 8.36 -19.26
N LEU A 261 3.54 8.52 -18.74
CA LEU A 261 4.69 7.78 -19.23
C LEU A 261 4.59 6.30 -18.85
N LEU A 262 3.94 5.89 -17.76
CA LEU A 262 3.64 4.47 -17.47
C LEU A 262 2.61 3.88 -18.46
N SER A 263 1.66 4.66 -18.99
CA SER A 263 0.78 4.21 -20.09
C SER A 263 1.51 4.14 -21.44
N ILE A 264 2.60 4.90 -21.63
CA ILE A 264 3.50 4.80 -22.81
C ILE A 264 4.61 3.75 -22.59
N ARG A 265 4.99 3.49 -21.33
CA ARG A 265 5.95 2.47 -20.85
C ARG A 265 5.26 1.16 -20.47
N ALA A 266 3.95 1.01 -20.73
CA ALA A 266 3.29 -0.27 -20.58
C ALA A 266 3.84 -1.18 -21.69
N VAL A 267 4.87 -1.93 -21.30
CA VAL A 267 5.47 -3.05 -21.98
C VAL A 267 4.36 -4.03 -22.33
N ASP A 268 3.75 -3.87 -23.51
CA ASP A 268 3.36 -5.04 -24.26
C ASP A 268 4.66 -5.58 -24.85
N PHE A 269 5.20 -6.64 -24.24
CA PHE A 269 6.23 -7.49 -24.85
C PHE A 269 5.86 -7.81 -26.32
N HIS A 270 4.56 -7.90 -26.59
CA HIS A 270 3.97 -8.01 -27.91
C HIS A 270 4.37 -6.88 -28.88
N VAL A 271 4.49 -5.62 -28.47
CA VAL A 271 4.85 -4.51 -29.38
C VAL A 271 6.31 -4.61 -29.84
N TYR A 272 7.24 -4.99 -28.95
CA TYR A 272 8.65 -5.20 -29.32
C TYR A 272 8.84 -6.45 -30.19
N GLU A 273 8.12 -7.54 -29.88
CA GLU A 273 8.07 -8.70 -30.77
C GLU A 273 7.44 -8.35 -32.12
N ILE A 274 6.43 -7.47 -32.18
CA ILE A 274 5.88 -6.98 -33.46
C ILE A 274 6.89 -6.11 -34.23
N TYR A 275 7.63 -5.20 -33.57
CA TYR A 275 8.71 -4.46 -34.25
C TYR A 275 9.75 -5.41 -34.83
N LYS A 276 10.12 -6.45 -34.07
CA LYS A 276 11.06 -7.48 -34.49
C LYS A 276 10.49 -8.34 -35.63
N GLU A 277 9.22 -8.71 -35.58
CA GLU A 277 8.52 -9.41 -36.68
C GLU A 277 8.50 -8.56 -37.94
N VAL A 278 8.19 -7.26 -37.84
CA VAL A 278 8.19 -6.32 -38.97
C VAL A 278 9.59 -6.12 -39.55
N LEU A 279 10.62 -6.00 -38.70
CA LEU A 279 12.02 -5.88 -39.14
C LEU A 279 12.59 -7.19 -39.70
N ALA A 280 12.13 -8.34 -39.19
CA ALA A 280 12.53 -9.67 -39.67
C ALA A 280 11.74 -10.11 -40.90
N ALA A 281 10.54 -9.56 -41.12
CA ALA A 281 9.70 -9.80 -42.28
C ALA A 281 10.28 -9.07 -43.50
N SER A 282 11.30 -9.65 -44.15
CA SER A 282 11.61 -9.35 -45.56
C SER A 282 12.60 -10.37 -46.14
N ASN A 283 12.06 -11.25 -46.98
CA ASN A 283 12.71 -11.91 -48.13
C ASN A 283 11.74 -12.86 -48.89
N SER A 284 10.48 -13.03 -48.45
CA SER A 284 9.58 -14.04 -49.03
C SER A 284 8.65 -13.59 -50.15
N SER A 285 8.59 -12.29 -50.52
CA SER A 285 7.79 -11.88 -51.69
C SER A 285 8.70 -11.64 -52.90
N ALA A 286 8.52 -12.45 -53.93
CA ALA A 286 9.10 -12.29 -55.26
C ALA A 286 8.63 -11.00 -55.99
N SER A 287 8.08 -10.01 -55.27
CA SER A 287 7.51 -8.78 -55.80
C SER A 287 8.42 -7.55 -55.65
N LEU A 288 9.58 -7.67 -55.00
CA LEU A 288 10.45 -6.53 -54.67
C LEU A 288 11.47 -6.14 -55.76
N HIS A 289 11.55 -6.86 -56.88
CA HIS A 289 12.44 -6.51 -58.01
C HIS A 289 12.14 -5.16 -58.72
N ARG A 290 11.30 -4.28 -58.15
CA ARG A 290 10.94 -2.98 -58.75
C ARG A 290 10.74 -1.80 -57.77
N ALA A 291 10.93 -1.95 -56.46
CA ALA A 291 10.83 -0.80 -55.55
C ALA A 291 12.23 -0.21 -55.35
N VAL A 292 12.50 0.94 -55.98
CA VAL A 292 13.70 1.75 -55.73
C VAL A 292 13.74 2.06 -54.23
N MET A 293 14.80 1.62 -53.54
CA MET A 293 15.00 1.87 -52.11
C MET A 293 15.37 3.35 -51.93
N ASP A 294 14.51 4.13 -51.27
CA ASP A 294 14.74 5.56 -51.04
C ASP A 294 15.83 5.75 -49.98
N GLU A 295 16.99 6.26 -50.40
CA GLU A 295 18.14 6.56 -49.55
C GLU A 295 17.80 7.51 -48.40
N ARG A 296 16.82 8.41 -48.56
CA ARG A 296 16.37 9.30 -47.49
C ARG A 296 15.67 8.54 -46.38
N ILE A 297 14.87 7.52 -46.72
CA ILE A 297 14.20 6.67 -45.73
C ILE A 297 15.24 5.83 -44.97
N LEU A 298 16.19 5.24 -45.69
CA LEU A 298 17.32 4.50 -45.09
C LEU A 298 18.14 5.38 -44.16
N ASN A 299 18.48 6.60 -44.58
CA ASN A 299 19.27 7.53 -43.79
C ASN A 299 18.52 7.98 -42.53
N ASN A 300 17.23 8.32 -42.64
CA ASN A 300 16.42 8.76 -41.50
C ASN A 300 16.23 7.64 -40.46
N PHE A 301 16.04 6.40 -40.91
CA PHE A 301 15.95 5.25 -40.01
C PHE A 301 17.32 4.94 -39.36
N ASN A 302 18.40 5.00 -40.13
CA ASN A 302 19.76 4.84 -39.62
C ASN A 302 20.10 5.88 -38.54
N ASP A 303 19.79 7.16 -38.77
CA ASP A 303 19.98 8.22 -37.78
C ASP A 303 19.18 7.95 -36.48
N SER A 304 17.98 7.38 -36.59
CA SER A 304 17.15 6.99 -35.43
C SER A 304 17.74 5.79 -34.66
N LEU A 305 18.30 4.80 -35.37
CA LEU A 305 19.01 3.66 -34.76
C LEU A 305 20.30 4.09 -34.07
N ILE A 306 21.08 4.99 -34.69
CA ILE A 306 22.31 5.56 -34.12
C ILE A 306 21.98 6.31 -32.82
N GLY A 307 20.93 7.16 -32.84
CA GLY A 307 20.48 7.89 -31.65
C GLY A 307 20.11 6.94 -30.51
N ARG A 308 19.31 5.91 -30.82
CA ARG A 308 18.91 4.90 -29.83
C ARG A 308 20.09 4.10 -29.28
N LEU A 309 20.99 3.64 -30.15
CA LEU A 309 22.18 2.89 -29.73
C LEU A 309 23.13 3.72 -28.86
N TRP A 310 23.23 5.03 -29.12
CA TRP A 310 24.01 5.94 -28.29
C TRP A 310 23.41 6.10 -26.89
N GLU A 311 22.09 6.27 -26.78
CA GLU A 311 21.40 6.26 -25.48
C GLU A 311 21.71 5.00 -24.66
N LEU A 312 21.71 3.84 -25.33
CA LEU A 312 22.04 2.54 -24.71
C LEU A 312 23.48 2.48 -24.17
N LEU A 313 24.43 3.02 -24.94
CA LEU A 313 25.84 3.10 -24.56
C LEU A 313 26.07 4.06 -23.37
N CYS A 314 25.24 5.12 -23.25
CA CYS A 314 25.34 6.08 -22.14
C CYS A 314 24.65 5.62 -20.84
N CYS A 315 23.61 4.78 -20.92
CA CYS A 315 22.78 4.43 -19.75
C CYS A 315 23.28 3.25 -18.89
N SER A 316 24.29 2.49 -19.30
CA SER A 316 24.51 1.12 -18.81
C SER A 316 25.88 0.90 -18.14
N SER A 317 25.93 1.08 -16.81
CA SER A 317 27.08 0.64 -16.00
C SER A 317 27.19 -0.89 -15.87
N SER A 318 26.15 -1.64 -16.26
CA SER A 318 25.96 -3.07 -16.00
C SER A 318 26.35 -4.05 -17.12
N PHE A 319 26.71 -3.59 -18.32
CA PHE A 319 27.20 -4.48 -19.39
C PHE A 319 28.63 -4.95 -19.13
N VAL A 320 28.93 -6.22 -19.45
CA VAL A 320 30.31 -6.74 -19.53
C VAL A 320 31.08 -5.95 -20.60
N ASP A 321 32.32 -5.57 -20.33
CA ASP A 321 33.14 -4.71 -21.23
C ASP A 321 33.17 -5.22 -22.67
N SER A 322 33.35 -6.55 -22.85
CA SER A 322 33.33 -7.18 -24.18
C SER A 322 32.05 -6.94 -25.00
N MET A 323 30.90 -6.70 -24.36
CA MET A 323 29.65 -6.41 -25.07
C MET A 323 29.49 -4.91 -25.35
N LYS A 324 29.99 -4.05 -24.47
CA LYS A 324 30.11 -2.60 -24.76
C LYS A 324 30.98 -2.38 -25.98
N ASP A 325 32.06 -3.13 -26.12
CA ASP A 325 32.95 -3.05 -27.28
C ASP A 325 32.24 -3.50 -28.57
N GLN A 326 31.49 -4.60 -28.53
CA GLN A 326 30.67 -5.04 -29.67
C GLN A 326 29.57 -4.03 -30.04
N MET A 327 28.94 -3.36 -29.07
CA MET A 327 27.96 -2.30 -29.34
C MET A 327 28.63 -1.03 -29.90
N ARG A 328 29.86 -0.70 -29.49
CA ARG A 328 30.66 0.38 -30.07
C ARG A 328 31.03 0.09 -31.53
N ILE A 329 31.35 -1.15 -31.86
CA ILE A 329 31.60 -1.59 -33.24
C ILE A 329 30.33 -1.42 -34.08
N LEU A 330 29.17 -1.84 -33.57
CA LEU A 330 27.89 -1.63 -34.26
C LEU A 330 27.61 -0.14 -34.49
N TYR A 331 27.87 0.69 -33.49
CA TYR A 331 27.72 2.15 -33.57
C TYR A 331 28.63 2.77 -34.65
N ALA A 332 29.90 2.36 -34.71
CA ALA A 332 30.82 2.77 -35.76
C ALA A 332 30.35 2.30 -37.15
N GLY A 333 29.83 1.08 -37.23
CA GLY A 333 29.26 0.49 -38.44
C GLY A 333 28.05 1.27 -38.98
N LEU A 334 27.08 1.62 -38.12
CA LEU A 334 25.93 2.45 -38.50
C LEU A 334 26.36 3.85 -38.94
N ARG A 335 27.37 4.44 -38.29
CA ARG A 335 27.94 5.73 -38.67
C ARG A 335 28.61 5.68 -40.05
N PHE A 336 29.27 4.57 -40.39
CA PHE A 336 29.81 4.33 -41.72
C PHE A 336 28.70 4.23 -42.78
N LEU A 337 27.64 3.46 -42.52
CA LEU A 337 26.48 3.38 -43.41
C LEU A 337 25.83 4.76 -43.62
N ARG A 338 25.81 5.61 -42.58
CA ARG A 338 25.30 6.98 -42.67
C ARG A 338 26.15 7.85 -43.59
N SER A 339 27.48 7.75 -43.52
CA SER A 339 28.37 8.48 -44.42
C SER A 339 28.10 8.10 -45.89
N ILE A 340 27.95 6.79 -46.17
CA ILE A 340 27.60 6.30 -47.52
C ILE A 340 26.28 6.91 -48.01
N LEU A 341 25.22 6.82 -47.18
CA LEU A 341 23.88 7.30 -47.54
C LEU A 341 23.78 8.83 -47.69
N ARG A 342 24.72 9.61 -47.15
CA ARG A 342 24.72 11.09 -47.24
C ARG A 342 25.60 11.63 -48.37
N GLU A 343 26.65 10.91 -48.75
CA GLU A 343 27.60 11.35 -49.79
C GLU A 343 27.23 10.84 -51.19
N HIS A 344 26.44 9.78 -51.29
CA HIS A 344 26.10 9.16 -52.57
C HIS A 344 24.58 9.14 -52.78
N HIS A 345 24.07 10.05 -53.61
CA HIS A 345 22.66 10.16 -53.99
C HIS A 345 22.22 9.22 -55.13
N GLU A 346 23.16 8.44 -55.68
CA GLU A 346 22.96 7.51 -56.81
C GLU A 346 23.72 6.20 -56.54
N MET A 347 23.46 5.54 -55.41
CA MET A 347 23.97 4.20 -55.15
C MET A 347 23.24 3.17 -56.04
N MET A 348 23.91 2.07 -56.42
CA MET A 348 23.22 0.99 -57.14
C MET A 348 22.14 0.37 -56.24
N ASP A 349 20.95 0.07 -56.79
CA ASP A 349 19.82 -0.50 -56.06
C ASP A 349 20.22 -1.72 -55.19
N GLU A 350 21.15 -2.54 -55.67
CA GLU A 350 21.71 -3.70 -54.98
C GLU A 350 22.44 -3.34 -53.66
N GLN A 351 23.12 -2.19 -53.62
CA GLN A 351 23.81 -1.74 -52.41
C GLN A 351 22.83 -1.12 -51.41
N ASN A 352 21.83 -0.37 -51.87
CA ASN A 352 20.77 0.16 -51.00
C ASN A 352 19.91 -0.96 -50.39
N GLU A 353 19.71 -2.06 -51.11
CA GLU A 353 19.07 -3.27 -50.59
C GLU A 353 19.91 -3.92 -49.47
N LYS A 354 21.23 -4.04 -49.67
CA LYS A 354 22.17 -4.55 -48.65
C LYS A 354 22.22 -3.64 -47.41
N ILE A 355 22.24 -2.32 -47.59
CA ILE A 355 22.18 -1.35 -46.49
C ILE A 355 20.86 -1.51 -45.73
N GLY A 356 19.73 -1.61 -46.43
CA GLY A 356 18.42 -1.84 -45.81
C GLY A 356 18.37 -3.13 -44.99
N ALA A 357 18.98 -4.22 -45.46
CA ALA A 357 19.08 -5.47 -44.70
C ALA A 357 19.93 -5.30 -43.43
N LEU A 358 21.09 -4.63 -43.53
CA LEU A 358 21.96 -4.35 -42.38
C LEU A 358 21.27 -3.46 -41.32
N LEU A 359 20.51 -2.46 -41.75
CA LEU A 359 19.71 -1.62 -40.84
C LEU A 359 18.59 -2.42 -40.16
N GLY A 360 17.99 -3.39 -40.87
CA GLY A 360 17.02 -4.33 -40.30
C GLY A 360 17.64 -5.22 -39.22
N GLU A 361 18.81 -5.82 -39.49
CA GLU A 361 19.55 -6.62 -38.51
C GLU A 361 19.95 -5.80 -37.27
N ALA A 362 20.49 -4.60 -37.48
CA ALA A 362 20.84 -3.68 -36.40
C ALA A 362 19.61 -3.26 -35.58
N GLY A 363 18.48 -3.00 -36.24
CA GLY A 363 17.21 -2.71 -35.59
C GLY A 363 16.74 -3.85 -34.68
N ILE A 364 16.78 -5.10 -35.16
CA ILE A 364 16.41 -6.29 -34.37
C ILE A 364 17.26 -6.39 -33.09
N ILE A 365 18.56 -6.10 -33.19
CA ILE A 365 19.48 -6.11 -32.05
C ILE A 365 19.15 -4.98 -31.08
N ILE A 366 18.97 -3.75 -31.58
CA ILE A 366 18.70 -2.56 -30.76
C ILE A 366 17.36 -2.67 -30.02
N PHE A 367 16.37 -3.34 -30.59
CA PHE A 367 15.04 -3.56 -30.01
C PHE A 367 14.84 -4.94 -29.37
N ALA A 368 15.91 -5.73 -29.19
CA ALA A 368 15.81 -7.06 -28.62
C ALA A 368 15.30 -7.01 -27.16
N PRO A 369 14.33 -7.88 -26.78
CA PRO A 369 13.79 -7.91 -25.41
C PRO A 369 14.88 -8.11 -24.34
N THR A 370 15.91 -8.90 -24.65
CA THR A 370 17.06 -9.14 -23.75
C THR A 370 17.83 -7.85 -23.41
N LEU A 371 17.87 -6.89 -24.35
CA LEU A 371 18.54 -5.60 -24.16
C LEU A 371 17.65 -4.63 -23.38
N SER A 372 16.35 -4.62 -23.68
CA SER A 372 15.34 -3.83 -22.95
C SER A 372 15.27 -4.19 -21.45
N ARG A 373 15.28 -5.49 -21.13
CA ARG A 373 15.28 -6.00 -19.74
C ARG A 373 16.47 -5.55 -18.90
N VAL A 374 17.59 -5.21 -19.54
CA VAL A 374 18.80 -4.74 -18.85
C VAL A 374 18.69 -3.26 -18.54
N ILE A 375 18.17 -2.47 -19.48
CA ILE A 375 17.93 -1.03 -19.30
C ILE A 375 16.95 -0.81 -18.14
N GLU A 376 15.98 -1.72 -18.01
CA GLU A 376 14.94 -1.69 -16.97
C GLU A 376 15.43 -2.28 -15.63
N GLY A 377 16.67 -2.79 -15.57
CA GLY A 377 17.28 -3.32 -14.35
C GLY A 377 16.79 -4.71 -13.94
N GLU A 378 16.02 -5.40 -14.79
CA GLU A 378 15.31 -6.64 -14.47
C GLU A 378 16.20 -7.91 -14.45
N VAL A 379 17.40 -7.87 -15.06
CA VAL A 379 18.27 -9.06 -15.18
C VAL A 379 19.75 -8.73 -14.97
N SER A 380 20.43 -9.41 -14.04
CA SER A 380 21.89 -9.40 -13.95
C SER A 380 22.52 -10.22 -15.08
N PHE A 381 23.45 -9.63 -15.83
CA PHE A 381 23.99 -10.15 -17.10
C PHE A 381 24.66 -11.53 -17.08
N SER A 382 24.95 -12.10 -15.92
CA SER A 382 26.06 -13.04 -15.78
C SER A 382 25.75 -14.52 -16.08
N ARG A 383 24.50 -14.98 -16.28
CA ARG A 383 24.22 -16.43 -16.53
C ARG A 383 22.95 -16.78 -17.35
N SER A 384 22.65 -16.12 -18.47
CA SER A 384 21.50 -16.51 -19.32
C SER A 384 21.87 -17.02 -20.71
N ILE A 385 21.21 -18.10 -21.17
CA ILE A 385 21.34 -18.66 -22.53
C ILE A 385 20.92 -17.62 -23.60
N GLN A 386 20.02 -16.70 -23.24
CA GLN A 386 19.56 -15.61 -24.12
C GLN A 386 20.66 -14.57 -24.39
N VAL A 387 21.54 -14.30 -23.42
CA VAL A 387 22.69 -13.39 -23.60
C VAL A 387 23.72 -13.96 -24.56
N LEU A 388 23.97 -15.27 -24.54
CA LEU A 388 24.87 -15.93 -25.49
C LEU A 388 24.35 -15.84 -26.93
N ARG A 389 23.03 -16.06 -27.14
CA ARG A 389 22.40 -15.91 -28.46
C ARG A 389 22.43 -14.46 -28.95
N PHE A 390 22.13 -13.50 -28.07
CA PHE A 390 22.20 -12.08 -28.39
C PHE A 390 23.62 -11.63 -28.75
N ARG A 391 24.62 -12.05 -27.98
CA ARG A 391 26.05 -11.79 -28.25
C ARG A 391 26.47 -12.35 -29.61
N GLY A 392 25.98 -13.54 -29.98
CA GLY A 392 26.19 -14.13 -31.30
C GLY A 392 25.54 -13.32 -32.43
N MET A 393 24.30 -12.85 -32.27
CA MET A 393 23.64 -11.99 -33.25
C MET A 393 24.39 -10.67 -33.45
N LEU A 394 24.80 -10.02 -32.37
CA LEU A 394 25.56 -8.77 -32.42
C LEU A 394 26.92 -8.95 -33.12
N ALA A 395 27.65 -10.02 -32.80
CA ALA A 395 28.91 -10.33 -33.46
C ALA A 395 28.71 -10.60 -34.96
N ASN A 396 27.67 -11.36 -35.33
CA ASN A 396 27.36 -11.64 -36.74
C ASN A 396 27.00 -10.38 -37.53
N THR A 397 26.15 -9.51 -36.99
CA THR A 397 25.83 -8.25 -37.68
C THR A 397 27.04 -7.33 -37.80
N ASN A 398 27.92 -7.28 -36.79
CA ASN A 398 29.20 -6.57 -36.91
C ASN A 398 30.10 -7.15 -38.01
N ILE A 399 30.14 -8.48 -38.15
CA ILE A 399 30.86 -9.16 -39.24
C ILE A 399 30.22 -8.82 -40.60
N HIS A 400 28.89 -8.80 -40.71
CA HIS A 400 28.20 -8.43 -41.94
C HIS A 400 28.47 -6.98 -42.34
N ILE A 401 28.46 -6.04 -41.40
CA ILE A 401 28.81 -4.64 -41.66
C ILE A 401 30.28 -4.51 -42.07
N LYS A 402 31.20 -5.24 -41.41
CA LYS A 402 32.62 -5.26 -41.76
C LYS A 402 32.84 -5.83 -43.17
N HIS A 403 32.23 -6.97 -43.49
CA HIS A 403 32.31 -7.57 -44.82
C HIS A 403 31.72 -6.67 -45.90
N PHE A 404 30.61 -5.98 -45.62
CA PHE A 404 30.05 -4.97 -46.52
C PHE A 404 31.00 -3.79 -46.72
N LYS A 405 31.63 -3.30 -45.64
CA LYS A 405 32.69 -2.28 -45.72
C LYS A 405 33.85 -2.76 -46.59
N ASP A 406 34.37 -3.96 -46.37
CA ASP A 406 35.50 -4.53 -47.12
C ASP A 406 35.15 -4.76 -48.61
N GLN A 407 33.92 -5.20 -48.91
CA GLN A 407 33.39 -5.32 -50.28
C GLN A 407 33.33 -3.98 -51.01
N ILE A 408 32.96 -2.91 -50.30
CA ILE A 408 32.92 -1.55 -50.84
C ILE A 408 34.32 -0.96 -50.97
N SER A 409 35.21 -1.23 -50.01
CA SER A 409 36.63 -0.83 -50.04
C SER A 409 37.40 -1.50 -51.18
N GLY A 410 37.00 -2.68 -51.66
CA GLY A 410 37.58 -3.30 -52.86
C GLY A 410 37.07 -2.74 -54.21
N SER A 411 36.06 -1.86 -54.19
CA SER A 411 35.51 -1.24 -55.40
C SER A 411 36.31 0.02 -55.76
N ARG A 412 37.12 -0.07 -56.82
CA ARG A 412 37.97 1.05 -57.32
C ARG A 412 37.19 2.36 -57.55
N THR A 413 35.88 2.28 -57.79
CA THR A 413 34.99 3.43 -58.02
C THR A 413 34.66 4.19 -56.73
N ILE A 414 34.59 3.51 -55.57
CA ILE A 414 34.25 4.10 -54.27
C ILE A 414 35.53 4.52 -53.51
N GLU A 415 36.63 3.79 -53.68
CA GLU A 415 37.95 4.17 -53.16
C GLU A 415 38.46 5.51 -53.72
N SER A 416 38.22 5.82 -55.01
CA SER A 416 38.59 7.14 -55.56
C SER A 416 37.69 8.27 -55.07
N LEU A 417 36.47 7.97 -54.63
CA LEU A 417 35.52 8.95 -54.08
C LEU A 417 35.79 9.22 -52.59
N LEU A 418 36.07 8.19 -51.79
CA LEU A 418 36.48 8.32 -50.37
C LEU A 418 37.84 9.02 -50.24
N ASN A 419 38.81 8.73 -51.11
CA ASN A 419 40.12 9.41 -51.09
C ASN A 419 40.06 10.88 -51.55
N SER A 420 38.95 11.32 -52.18
CA SER A 420 38.72 12.74 -52.49
C SER A 420 38.17 13.55 -51.31
N SER A 421 37.74 12.87 -50.23
CA SER A 421 37.19 13.46 -49.01
C SER A 421 38.24 13.78 -47.92
N HIS A 422 39.53 13.84 -48.28
CA HIS A 422 40.56 14.48 -47.44
C HIS A 422 40.40 16.00 -47.27
N SER A 423 39.28 16.57 -47.72
CA SER A 423 38.88 17.97 -47.48
C SER A 423 37.50 18.07 -46.83
N LEU A 424 37.30 17.45 -45.66
CA LEU A 424 36.27 17.91 -44.71
C LEU A 424 36.78 19.14 -43.94
N ARG A 425 37.08 20.21 -44.69
CA ARG A 425 36.98 21.59 -44.19
C ARG A 425 35.81 22.19 -44.94
N ALA A 426 34.64 22.26 -44.30
CA ALA A 426 33.50 22.98 -44.86
C ALA A 426 33.56 24.47 -44.43
N PRO A 427 33.07 25.40 -45.26
CA PRO A 427 33.34 26.84 -45.19
C PRO A 427 32.35 27.61 -44.31
N GLU A 428 32.75 28.81 -43.89
CA GLU A 428 31.94 29.78 -43.15
C GLU A 428 30.87 30.50 -44.03
N VAL A 429 29.64 30.56 -43.47
CA VAL A 429 28.61 31.64 -43.55
C VAL A 429 27.78 31.79 -44.85
N SER A 430 26.43 31.65 -44.81
CA SER A 430 25.50 32.77 -44.55
C SER A 430 24.07 32.36 -44.16
N GLN A 431 23.45 33.24 -43.37
CA GLN A 431 22.19 33.16 -42.65
C GLN A 431 20.95 33.00 -43.55
N THR A 432 20.00 32.14 -43.16
CA THR A 432 18.61 32.51 -42.80
C THR A 432 17.80 31.30 -42.32
N SER A 433 16.88 31.56 -41.38
CA SER A 433 15.93 30.66 -40.72
C SER A 433 16.42 29.99 -39.41
N SER A 434 16.22 30.76 -38.35
CA SER A 434 16.31 30.42 -36.93
C SER A 434 15.34 29.29 -36.53
N ARG A 435 15.89 28.15 -36.10
CA ARG A 435 15.46 27.36 -34.92
C ARG A 435 16.50 26.28 -34.67
N MET A 436 17.46 26.61 -33.82
CA MET A 436 18.49 25.69 -33.34
C MET A 436 17.85 24.66 -32.40
N LEU A 437 17.97 23.37 -32.74
CA LEU A 437 17.88 22.27 -31.80
C LEU A 437 19.04 22.39 -30.79
N SER A 438 18.69 22.55 -29.52
CA SER A 438 19.62 22.63 -28.38
C SER A 438 18.84 22.11 -27.17
N LYS A 439 19.28 21.22 -26.28
CA LYS A 439 20.57 20.62 -25.96
C LYS A 439 20.31 19.35 -25.12
N GLY A 440 20.73 18.19 -25.61
CA GLY A 440 21.43 17.20 -24.80
C GLY A 440 22.87 17.24 -25.30
N LYS A 441 23.86 17.49 -24.44
CA LYS A 441 25.25 17.74 -24.85
C LYS A 441 25.78 16.66 -25.81
N MET A 442 25.97 17.03 -27.09
CA MET A 442 27.06 16.53 -27.92
C MET A 442 28.30 17.40 -27.58
N PRO A 443 29.45 16.84 -27.19
CA PRO A 443 30.70 17.55 -27.32
C PRO A 443 31.24 17.31 -28.74
N ILE A 444 31.35 18.38 -29.52
CA ILE A 444 32.39 18.51 -30.55
C ILE A 444 33.32 19.61 -30.03
N ASP A 445 34.43 19.22 -29.40
CA ASP A 445 35.77 19.42 -29.97
C ASP A 445 36.88 18.99 -28.99
N HIS A 446 37.82 18.22 -29.55
CA HIS A 446 39.20 17.94 -29.12
C HIS A 446 39.51 17.61 -27.65
N GLU A 447 39.71 16.31 -27.37
CA GLU A 447 41.07 15.79 -27.12
C GLU A 447 41.11 14.24 -27.14
N VAL A 448 42.04 13.73 -27.93
CA VAL A 448 42.58 12.36 -27.99
C VAL A 448 41.58 11.22 -28.22
N MET A 449 41.36 10.89 -29.49
CA MET A 449 41.49 9.50 -29.98
C MET A 449 41.91 9.54 -31.45
N VAL A 450 43.14 10.01 -31.66
CA VAL A 450 43.94 9.61 -32.82
C VAL A 450 44.52 8.24 -32.46
N GLY A 451 44.23 7.23 -33.28
CA GLY A 451 44.77 5.88 -33.13
C GLY A 451 43.79 4.89 -32.51
N LEU A 452 42.84 4.40 -33.30
CA LEU A 452 42.11 3.16 -33.01
C LEU A 452 41.96 2.22 -34.20
N ASP A 453 42.42 2.60 -35.39
CA ASP A 453 42.50 1.65 -36.51
C ASP A 453 43.53 0.52 -36.22
N ASP A 454 44.58 0.81 -35.42
CA ASP A 454 45.65 -0.15 -35.08
C ASP A 454 45.36 -1.06 -33.86
N GLU A 455 44.40 -0.71 -33.00
CA GLU A 455 44.07 -1.53 -31.80
C GLU A 455 42.94 -2.53 -32.06
N ALA A 456 42.04 -2.25 -33.00
CA ALA A 456 41.02 -3.19 -33.42
C ALA A 456 41.62 -4.43 -34.13
N GLU A 457 42.73 -4.27 -34.86
CA GLU A 457 43.46 -5.39 -35.48
C GLU A 457 44.18 -6.28 -34.46
N LYS A 458 44.75 -5.71 -33.38
CA LYS A 458 45.50 -6.46 -32.36
C LYS A 458 44.65 -7.34 -31.44
N VAL A 459 43.36 -7.04 -31.30
CA VAL A 459 42.45 -7.80 -30.44
C VAL A 459 41.72 -8.92 -31.20
N ILE A 460 41.63 -8.83 -32.53
CA ILE A 460 40.87 -9.78 -33.36
C ILE A 460 41.67 -11.06 -33.66
N GLU A 461 42.99 -10.98 -33.87
CA GLU A 461 43.80 -12.16 -34.20
C GLU A 461 43.96 -13.19 -33.06
N PRO A 462 44.08 -12.82 -31.77
CA PRO A 462 44.17 -13.80 -30.69
C PRO A 462 42.84 -14.51 -30.37
N LEU A 463 41.70 -13.87 -30.66
CA LEU A 463 40.37 -14.38 -30.36
C LEU A 463 39.84 -15.39 -31.40
N ILE A 464 40.26 -15.26 -32.67
CA ILE A 464 39.92 -16.23 -33.72
C ILE A 464 40.62 -17.57 -33.46
N LYS A 465 41.88 -17.53 -33.00
CA LYS A 465 42.66 -18.73 -32.70
C LYS A 465 42.16 -19.52 -31.48
N HIS A 466 41.49 -18.86 -30.53
CA HIS A 466 40.96 -19.51 -29.33
C HIS A 466 39.59 -20.18 -29.55
N PHE A 467 38.84 -19.75 -30.58
CA PHE A 467 37.49 -20.28 -30.86
C PHE A 467 37.48 -21.44 -31.87
N GLU A 468 38.51 -21.60 -32.70
CA GLU A 468 38.63 -22.74 -33.61
C GLU A 468 39.04 -24.04 -32.90
N ASP A 469 39.72 -23.96 -31.75
CA ASP A 469 40.19 -25.14 -31.00
C ASP A 469 39.11 -25.80 -30.10
N GLN A 470 37.93 -25.18 -29.91
CA GLN A 470 36.88 -25.67 -29.00
C GLN A 470 35.72 -26.42 -29.70
N LEU A 471 35.75 -26.57 -31.02
CA LEU A 471 34.72 -27.30 -31.78
C LEU A 471 35.29 -28.49 -32.54
N SER A 472 35.97 -29.38 -31.82
CA SER A 472 36.04 -30.78 -32.22
C SER A 472 36.17 -31.69 -30.99
N VAL A 473 35.08 -32.35 -30.59
CA VAL A 473 35.03 -33.76 -30.12
C VAL A 473 33.56 -34.17 -29.97
N SER A 474 33.14 -35.00 -30.92
CA SER A 474 32.31 -36.21 -30.85
C SER A 474 30.99 -36.27 -30.04
N SER A 475 29.95 -36.51 -30.83
CA SER A 475 28.72 -37.28 -30.63
C SER A 475 28.80 -38.59 -29.81
N THR A 476 27.58 -39.10 -29.51
CA THR A 476 27.09 -40.46 -29.13
C THR A 476 26.62 -40.52 -27.65
N ILE A 477 25.36 -40.81 -27.29
CA ILE A 477 24.65 -42.12 -27.33
C ILE A 477 23.11 -41.93 -27.22
N GLN A 478 22.38 -42.91 -27.78
CA GLN A 478 20.93 -43.07 -27.91
C GLN A 478 20.17 -43.55 -26.64
N SER A 479 18.85 -43.29 -26.66
CA SER A 479 17.67 -44.12 -26.25
C SER A 479 17.21 -44.35 -24.78
N LEU A 480 16.00 -43.81 -24.49
CA LEU A 480 14.78 -44.34 -23.80
C LEU A 480 14.79 -44.70 -22.28
N PRO A 481 13.64 -44.77 -21.55
CA PRO A 481 12.23 -44.48 -21.90
C PRO A 481 11.41 -43.61 -20.89
N ASN A 482 10.16 -43.31 -21.28
CA ASN A 482 9.04 -42.85 -20.47
C ASN A 482 8.71 -43.78 -19.29
N SER A 483 8.35 -43.20 -18.13
CA SER A 483 7.36 -43.81 -17.23
C SER A 483 6.53 -42.72 -16.53
N SER A 484 5.23 -42.76 -16.81
CA SER A 484 4.18 -42.03 -16.13
C SER A 484 3.64 -42.91 -15.00
N HIS A 485 3.84 -42.50 -13.76
CA HIS A 485 3.11 -43.06 -12.62
C HIS A 485 2.28 -41.98 -11.94
N SER A 486 0.98 -42.05 -12.26
CA SER A 486 -0.12 -41.60 -11.43
C SER A 486 -0.06 -42.29 -10.08
N LEU A 487 -0.09 -41.53 -8.98
CA LEU A 487 -0.47 -42.02 -7.66
C LEU A 487 -1.50 -41.08 -7.02
N ARG A 488 -2.66 -41.67 -6.78
CA ARG A 488 -3.83 -41.16 -6.04
C ARG A 488 -3.44 -40.56 -4.70
N ALA A 489 -4.09 -39.45 -4.36
CA ALA A 489 -4.24 -38.99 -2.97
C ALA A 489 -5.07 -40.02 -2.16
N PRO A 490 -4.70 -40.34 -0.91
CA PRO A 490 -5.58 -41.05 0.00
C PRO A 490 -6.62 -40.11 0.60
N GLU A 491 -7.85 -40.62 0.70
CA GLU A 491 -9.00 -40.01 1.33
C GLU A 491 -8.74 -39.68 2.80
N VAL A 492 -9.13 -38.48 3.21
CA VAL A 492 -9.01 -37.97 4.59
C VAL A 492 -10.18 -38.51 5.41
N SER A 493 -9.89 -39.39 6.36
CA SER A 493 -10.83 -39.79 7.41
C SER A 493 -11.02 -38.62 8.39
N GLN A 494 -12.25 -38.10 8.45
CA GLN A 494 -12.69 -37.10 9.42
C GLN A 494 -12.48 -37.62 10.86
N THR A 495 -11.56 -37.01 11.60
CA THR A 495 -11.47 -37.17 13.05
C THR A 495 -12.16 -35.96 13.69
N SER A 496 -13.30 -36.24 14.32
CA SER A 496 -14.11 -35.28 15.08
C SER A 496 -13.28 -34.70 16.24
N SER A 497 -13.06 -33.39 16.23
CA SER A 497 -12.48 -32.65 17.34
C SER A 497 -13.48 -32.59 18.49
N ARG A 498 -13.18 -33.29 19.58
CA ARG A 498 -13.89 -33.12 20.86
C ARG A 498 -13.66 -31.69 21.34
N MET A 499 -14.77 -30.95 21.48
CA MET A 499 -14.80 -29.61 22.06
C MET A 499 -14.18 -29.64 23.46
N LEU A 500 -13.14 -28.84 23.69
CA LEU A 500 -12.72 -28.47 25.04
C LEU A 500 -13.91 -27.80 25.72
N SER A 501 -14.46 -28.46 26.74
CA SER A 501 -15.47 -27.89 27.63
C SER A 501 -14.98 -26.54 28.15
N LYS A 502 -15.90 -25.56 28.26
CA LYS A 502 -15.69 -24.21 28.80
C LYS A 502 -15.05 -24.24 30.20
N GLY A 503 -13.74 -24.49 30.27
CA GLY A 503 -12.91 -24.28 31.43
C GLY A 503 -12.63 -22.78 31.54
N LYS A 504 -12.96 -22.20 32.68
CA LYS A 504 -12.61 -20.82 33.06
C LYS A 504 -11.12 -20.61 32.75
N MET A 505 -10.76 -19.77 31.76
CA MET A 505 -9.36 -19.33 31.58
C MET A 505 -8.93 -18.64 32.87
N ARG A 506 -8.19 -19.35 33.73
CA ARG A 506 -7.59 -18.80 34.94
C ARG A 506 -6.37 -18.00 34.50
N ASP A 507 -6.39 -16.70 34.78
CA ASP A 507 -5.38 -15.69 34.39
C ASP A 507 -4.14 -15.75 35.33
N HIS A 508 -3.71 -16.94 35.75
CA HIS A 508 -2.54 -17.11 36.61
C HIS A 508 -1.40 -17.71 35.78
N GLU A 509 -0.36 -16.93 35.55
CA GLU A 509 0.91 -17.42 35.03
C GLU A 509 1.48 -18.43 36.05
N VAL A 510 1.33 -19.72 35.78
CA VAL A 510 2.01 -20.78 36.55
C VAL A 510 3.52 -20.51 36.51
N MET A 511 4.10 -20.20 37.66
CA MET A 511 5.54 -19.98 37.83
C MET A 511 6.12 -21.08 38.71
N VAL A 512 7.26 -21.64 38.29
CA VAL A 512 7.99 -22.70 39.03
C VAL A 512 9.46 -22.30 39.10
N GLY A 513 10.08 -22.43 40.27
CA GLY A 513 11.53 -22.24 40.45
C GLY A 513 12.04 -20.80 40.37
N LEU A 514 11.15 -19.80 40.43
CA LEU A 514 11.50 -18.37 40.36
C LEU A 514 11.33 -17.62 41.70
N ASP A 515 11.01 -18.30 42.80
CA ASP A 515 10.83 -17.66 44.12
C ASP A 515 12.17 -17.17 44.67
N ASP A 516 13.15 -18.08 44.80
CA ASP A 516 14.49 -17.77 45.31
C ASP A 516 15.21 -16.72 44.44
N GLU A 517 15.08 -16.81 43.11
CA GLU A 517 15.68 -15.84 42.18
C GLU A 517 15.00 -14.46 42.30
N ALA A 518 13.68 -14.41 42.50
CA ALA A 518 12.96 -13.16 42.71
C ALA A 518 13.37 -12.51 44.04
N GLU A 519 13.52 -13.28 45.10
CA GLU A 519 13.94 -12.80 46.42
C GLU A 519 15.33 -12.14 46.35
N LYS A 520 16.33 -12.79 45.72
CA LYS A 520 17.67 -12.21 45.51
C LYS A 520 17.62 -10.86 44.78
N VAL A 521 16.79 -10.75 43.74
CA VAL A 521 16.65 -9.49 42.99
C VAL A 521 15.92 -8.44 43.82
N ILE A 522 14.86 -8.80 44.56
CA ILE A 522 14.12 -7.88 45.44
C ILE A 522 15.02 -7.32 46.53
N GLU A 523 15.82 -8.17 47.19
CA GLU A 523 16.77 -7.76 48.22
C GLU A 523 17.76 -6.73 47.67
N ARG A 524 18.30 -6.98 46.48
CA ARG A 524 19.22 -6.04 45.82
C ARG A 524 18.56 -4.72 45.44
N LEU A 525 17.29 -4.74 45.03
CA LEU A 525 16.55 -3.52 44.72
C LEU A 525 16.31 -2.66 45.96
N ILE A 526 15.98 -3.28 47.10
CA ILE A 526 15.58 -2.57 48.33
C ILE A 526 16.78 -2.19 49.21
N TRP A 527 17.76 -3.08 49.35
CA TRP A 527 18.89 -2.94 50.28
C TRP A 527 20.23 -2.63 49.61
N GLY A 528 20.25 -2.41 48.29
CA GLY A 528 21.46 -2.06 47.54
C GLY A 528 22.01 -0.64 47.80
N SER A 529 22.95 -0.20 46.96
CA SER A 529 23.66 1.09 47.07
C SER A 529 22.73 2.31 47.18
N GLU A 530 23.20 3.38 47.84
CA GLU A 530 22.53 4.68 47.88
C GLU A 530 22.49 5.36 46.50
N GLN A 531 23.50 5.12 45.67
CA GLN A 531 23.57 5.60 44.29
C GLN A 531 22.61 4.84 43.37
N VAL A 532 22.33 5.42 42.21
CA VAL A 532 21.62 4.71 41.13
C VAL A 532 22.43 3.49 40.69
N GLU A 533 21.82 2.31 40.76
CA GLU A 533 22.42 1.05 40.32
C GLU A 533 21.58 0.45 39.18
N ILE A 534 22.28 -0.09 38.18
CA ILE A 534 21.67 -0.94 37.15
C ILE A 534 21.85 -2.40 37.53
N VAL A 535 20.74 -3.14 37.53
CA VAL A 535 20.65 -4.58 37.85
C VAL A 535 20.36 -5.33 36.53
N PRO A 536 21.40 -5.88 35.86
CA PRO A 536 21.20 -6.64 34.64
C PRO A 536 20.80 -8.09 34.94
N ILE A 537 19.66 -8.52 34.42
CA ILE A 537 19.18 -9.91 34.39
C ILE A 537 19.54 -10.50 33.03
N VAL A 538 20.45 -11.47 33.01
CA VAL A 538 21.06 -12.01 31.79
C VAL A 538 20.72 -13.48 31.63
N GLY A 539 20.39 -13.91 30.41
CA GLY A 539 20.13 -15.31 30.10
C GLY A 539 19.64 -15.50 28.67
N MET A 540 19.76 -16.71 28.13
CA MET A 540 19.27 -17.02 26.79
C MET A 540 17.76 -16.74 26.61
N ALA A 541 17.32 -16.65 25.36
CA ALA A 541 15.92 -16.42 25.03
C ALA A 541 15.02 -17.54 25.58
N GLY A 542 13.80 -17.18 26.02
CA GLY A 542 12.84 -18.16 26.55
C GLY A 542 13.10 -18.67 27.98
N LEU A 543 14.14 -18.21 28.68
CA LEU A 543 14.44 -18.56 30.08
C LEU A 543 13.52 -17.93 31.13
N GLY A 544 12.65 -16.99 30.75
CA GLY A 544 11.75 -16.33 31.72
C GLY A 544 12.30 -15.06 32.37
N LYS A 545 13.30 -14.38 31.77
CA LYS A 545 13.84 -13.10 32.26
C LYS A 545 12.76 -12.04 32.48
N THR A 546 11.90 -11.84 31.48
CA THR A 546 10.77 -10.92 31.54
C THR A 546 9.75 -11.35 32.60
N THR A 547 9.55 -12.65 32.78
CA THR A 547 8.68 -13.22 33.83
C THR A 547 9.23 -12.92 35.23
N LEU A 548 10.52 -13.11 35.45
CA LEU A 548 11.20 -12.76 36.69
C LEU A 548 11.11 -11.23 36.96
N ALA A 549 11.41 -10.41 35.96
CA ALA A 549 11.32 -8.96 36.09
C ALA A 549 9.90 -8.50 36.40
N LYS A 550 8.86 -9.10 35.79
CA LYS A 550 7.45 -8.82 36.11
C LYS A 550 7.08 -9.24 37.52
N LYS A 551 7.55 -10.39 37.98
CA LYS A 551 7.31 -10.89 39.34
C LYS A 551 7.87 -9.92 40.38
N VAL A 552 9.14 -9.55 40.23
CA VAL A 552 9.84 -8.58 41.08
C VAL A 552 9.18 -7.20 41.01
N TYR A 553 8.88 -6.70 39.80
CA TYR A 553 8.24 -5.40 39.62
C TYR A 553 6.87 -5.33 40.32
N ASN A 554 6.13 -6.44 40.36
CA ASN A 554 4.80 -6.50 40.97
C ASN A 554 4.80 -6.90 42.45
N ASP A 555 5.95 -7.17 43.05
CA ASP A 555 6.06 -7.49 44.47
C ASP A 555 5.58 -6.31 45.35
N THR A 556 4.95 -6.64 46.49
CA THR A 556 4.38 -5.64 47.40
C THR A 556 5.47 -4.79 48.04
N SER A 557 6.61 -5.38 48.39
CA SER A 557 7.76 -4.69 48.99
C SER A 557 8.36 -3.69 48.00
N VAL A 558 8.52 -4.10 46.73
CA VAL A 558 8.99 -3.23 45.64
C VAL A 558 7.99 -2.10 45.37
N LYS A 559 6.67 -2.40 45.34
CA LYS A 559 5.61 -1.40 45.17
C LYS A 559 5.62 -0.32 46.25
N CYS A 560 5.87 -0.71 47.50
CA CYS A 560 5.91 0.21 48.64
C CYS A 560 7.23 1.00 48.71
N HIS A 561 8.33 0.46 48.17
CA HIS A 561 9.65 1.09 48.27
C HIS A 561 9.85 2.22 47.24
N PHE A 562 9.38 2.09 46.00
CA PHE A 562 9.63 3.06 44.92
C PHE A 562 8.45 4.01 44.69
N HIS A 563 8.71 5.32 44.68
CA HIS A 563 7.70 6.36 44.41
C HIS A 563 7.22 6.32 42.96
N ILE A 564 8.14 6.05 42.02
CA ILE A 564 7.90 5.97 40.58
C ILE A 564 8.37 4.60 40.07
N ARG A 565 7.56 3.92 39.27
CA ARG A 565 7.90 2.62 38.69
C ARG A 565 7.52 2.60 37.20
N LEU A 566 8.50 2.62 36.30
CA LEU A 566 8.27 2.67 34.87
C LEU A 566 8.69 1.34 34.22
N TRP A 567 7.96 0.93 33.17
CA TRP A 567 8.28 -0.25 32.39
C TRP A 567 8.30 0.09 30.91
N CYS A 568 9.39 -0.26 30.23
CA CYS A 568 9.52 -0.13 28.79
C CYS A 568 10.12 -1.41 28.19
N THR A 569 9.71 -1.71 26.96
CA THR A 569 10.22 -2.85 26.18
C THR A 569 11.00 -2.28 25.02
N VAL A 570 12.24 -2.71 24.85
CA VAL A 570 13.17 -2.19 23.86
C VAL A 570 13.08 -3.05 22.60
N SER A 571 12.68 -2.45 21.49
CA SER A 571 12.70 -3.12 20.20
C SER A 571 14.13 -3.32 19.69
N GLN A 572 14.36 -4.39 18.91
CA GLN A 572 15.63 -4.63 18.24
C GLN A 572 16.02 -3.45 17.32
N GLU A 573 15.05 -2.89 16.59
CA GLU A 573 15.18 -1.61 15.89
C GLU A 573 15.00 -0.46 16.89
N PHE A 574 16.10 0.02 17.49
CA PHE A 574 16.05 1.06 18.52
C PHE A 574 15.61 2.43 17.97
N ASN A 575 14.51 2.97 18.51
CA ASN A 575 14.03 4.33 18.24
C ASN A 575 13.91 5.13 19.54
N LYS A 576 14.78 6.13 19.72
CA LYS A 576 14.89 6.94 20.94
C LYS A 576 13.59 7.67 21.29
N LYS A 577 12.96 8.37 20.33
CA LYS A 577 11.70 9.10 20.54
C LYS A 577 10.57 8.17 20.99
N SER A 578 10.37 7.05 20.29
CA SER A 578 9.33 6.05 20.62
C SER A 578 9.51 5.49 22.03
N LEU A 579 10.75 5.15 22.40
CA LEU A 579 11.06 4.61 23.73
C LEU A 579 10.85 5.65 24.83
N LEU A 580 11.27 6.90 24.62
CA LEU A 580 11.02 8.01 25.56
C LEU A 580 9.53 8.27 25.77
N THR A 581 8.76 8.28 24.68
CA THR A 581 7.29 8.39 24.75
C THR A 581 6.71 7.21 25.53
N GLN A 582 7.17 5.97 25.29
CA GLN A 582 6.71 4.81 26.04
C GLN A 582 7.02 4.92 27.54
N ILE A 583 8.22 5.35 27.91
CA ILE A 583 8.63 5.54 29.31
C ILE A 583 7.74 6.59 29.97
N LEU A 584 7.53 7.75 29.33
CA LEU A 584 6.70 8.83 29.85
C LEU A 584 5.22 8.45 29.95
N CYS A 585 4.72 7.62 29.02
CA CYS A 585 3.34 7.15 28.97
C CYS A 585 3.03 5.94 29.87
N SER A 586 4.03 5.24 30.41
CA SER A 586 3.84 4.02 31.21
C SER A 586 3.01 4.23 32.49
N ASP A 587 2.90 5.47 32.95
CA ASP A 587 2.11 5.89 34.12
C ASP A 587 0.68 6.39 33.79
N GLY A 588 0.23 6.29 32.53
CA GLY A 588 -1.15 6.61 32.12
C GLY A 588 -1.46 8.09 31.86
N LYS A 589 -0.47 8.99 31.95
CA LYS A 589 -0.61 10.43 31.66
C LYS A 589 -0.14 10.75 30.24
N HIS A 590 -1.02 10.64 29.24
CA HIS A 590 -0.72 11.12 27.89
C HIS A 590 -1.49 12.41 27.64
N SER A 591 -0.78 13.53 27.45
CA SER A 591 -1.36 14.74 26.87
C SER A 591 -1.19 14.68 25.35
N ARG A 592 -2.18 15.12 24.56
CA ARG A 592 -2.04 15.21 23.09
C ARG A 592 -0.97 16.22 22.64
N MET A 593 -0.40 17.00 23.57
CA MET A 593 0.63 18.01 23.30
C MET A 593 2.06 17.44 23.37
N ASP A 594 2.23 16.19 23.82
CA ASP A 594 3.56 15.58 24.02
C ASP A 594 4.16 15.02 22.72
N ASP A 595 3.35 14.84 21.68
CA ASP A 595 3.76 14.25 20.39
C ASP A 595 4.63 15.22 19.55
N ASP A 596 4.45 16.52 19.74
CA ASP A 596 5.16 17.60 19.05
C ASP A 596 6.53 17.94 19.68
N LEU A 597 6.84 17.41 20.86
CA LEU A 597 8.10 17.65 21.55
C LEU A 597 9.26 16.96 20.80
N ASN A 598 10.42 17.62 20.77
CA ASN A 598 11.65 17.04 20.24
C ASN A 598 12.23 16.01 21.25
N GLU A 599 13.25 15.26 20.84
CA GLU A 599 13.83 14.22 21.70
C GLU A 599 14.47 14.77 22.98
N ASP A 600 15.07 15.97 22.92
CA ASP A 600 15.74 16.61 24.05
C ASP A 600 14.73 17.13 25.07
N ASP A 601 13.60 17.67 24.61
CA ASP A 601 12.47 18.08 25.45
C ASP A 601 11.88 16.88 26.19
N LEU A 602 11.76 15.73 25.53
CA LEU A 602 11.29 14.48 26.15
C LEU A 602 12.27 13.95 27.19
N LEU A 603 13.59 14.03 26.92
CA LEU A 603 14.64 13.68 27.87
C LEU A 603 14.59 14.57 29.12
N GLU A 604 14.44 15.88 28.94
CA GLU A 604 14.36 16.83 30.06
C GLU A 604 13.07 16.63 30.86
N LYS A 605 11.95 16.38 30.19
CA LYS A 605 10.67 16.07 30.86
C LYS A 605 10.76 14.80 31.69
N LEU A 606 11.43 13.75 31.19
CA LEU A 606 11.70 12.53 31.96
C LEU A 606 12.58 12.85 33.17
N ARG A 607 13.66 13.61 32.98
CA ARG A 607 14.56 14.02 34.06
C ARG A 607 13.84 14.76 35.18
N GLN A 608 13.02 15.75 34.83
CA GLN A 608 12.24 16.55 35.80
C GLN A 608 11.27 15.68 36.60
N ARG A 609 10.70 14.64 35.98
CA ARG A 609 9.80 13.70 36.65
C ARG A 609 10.53 12.83 37.67
N LEU A 610 11.74 12.38 37.33
CA LEU A 610 12.52 11.47 38.17
C LEU A 610 13.28 12.21 39.29
N LEU A 611 13.59 13.49 39.10
CA LEU A 611 14.34 14.30 40.04
C LEU A 611 13.69 14.30 41.45
N LYS A 612 14.52 14.05 42.47
CA LYS A 612 14.18 13.92 43.90
C LYS A 612 13.26 12.75 44.25
N ASN A 613 12.80 11.97 43.29
CA ASN A 613 11.94 10.80 43.53
C ASN A 613 12.76 9.51 43.48
N ARG A 614 12.47 8.56 44.37
CA ARG A 614 13.00 7.20 44.24
C ARG A 614 12.28 6.47 43.10
N TYR A 615 13.02 6.11 42.05
CA TYR A 615 12.44 5.47 40.86
C TYR A 615 12.99 4.06 40.62
N LEU A 616 12.14 3.21 40.04
CA LEU A 616 12.50 1.93 39.43
C LEU A 616 12.13 1.98 37.95
N VAL A 617 13.10 1.77 37.05
CA VAL A 617 12.81 1.70 35.61
C VAL A 617 13.25 0.35 35.06
N VAL A 618 12.34 -0.35 34.39
CA VAL A 618 12.62 -1.62 33.72
C VAL A 618 12.78 -1.39 32.22
N PHE A 619 13.96 -1.72 31.70
CA PHE A 619 14.23 -1.86 30.27
C PHE A 619 14.24 -3.34 29.91
N ASP A 620 13.15 -3.79 29.31
CA ASP A 620 12.94 -5.18 28.93
C ASP A 620 13.48 -5.46 27.52
N ASP A 621 14.22 -6.55 27.36
CA ASP A 621 14.88 -7.07 26.15
C ASP A 621 15.86 -6.10 25.47
N VAL A 622 16.85 -5.61 26.23
CA VAL A 622 17.90 -4.72 25.72
C VAL A 622 18.89 -5.49 24.84
N TRP A 623 18.99 -5.08 23.57
CA TRP A 623 19.89 -5.67 22.57
C TRP A 623 21.28 -5.02 22.51
N ASP A 624 21.33 -3.70 22.71
CA ASP A 624 22.55 -2.89 22.58
C ASP A 624 22.62 -1.85 23.72
N ILE A 625 23.82 -1.59 24.23
CA ILE A 625 24.07 -0.59 25.27
C ILE A 625 23.77 0.85 24.81
N LYS A 626 23.71 1.09 23.49
CA LYS A 626 23.36 2.37 22.89
C LYS A 626 22.09 2.98 23.50
N VAL A 627 21.11 2.15 23.86
CA VAL A 627 19.88 2.54 24.55
C VAL A 627 20.18 3.30 25.85
N TRP A 628 21.08 2.76 26.67
CA TRP A 628 21.48 3.40 27.92
C TRP A 628 22.31 4.67 27.66
N ASN A 629 23.26 4.60 26.73
CA ASN A 629 24.16 5.72 26.44
C ASN A 629 23.42 6.99 26.01
N GLU A 630 22.32 6.83 25.28
CA GLU A 630 21.49 7.95 24.81
C GLU A 630 20.49 8.46 25.86
N LEU A 631 20.07 7.61 26.81
CA LEU A 631 19.04 7.95 27.80
C LEU A 631 19.59 8.32 29.18
N ARG A 632 20.82 7.94 29.51
CA ARG A 632 21.41 8.11 30.86
C ARG A 632 21.33 9.53 31.40
N ILE A 633 21.32 10.55 30.54
CA ILE A 633 21.23 11.97 30.94
C ILE A 633 19.89 12.32 31.62
N SER A 634 18.85 11.52 31.40
CA SER A 634 17.53 11.70 32.02
C SER A 634 17.38 11.04 33.38
N PHE A 635 18.37 10.29 33.85
CA PHE A 635 18.30 9.54 35.11
C PHE A 635 19.18 10.20 36.16
N PRO A 636 18.62 11.06 37.04
CA PRO A 636 19.39 11.72 38.09
C PRO A 636 19.80 10.73 39.18
N ASP A 637 21.02 10.88 39.69
CA ASP A 637 21.50 10.19 40.90
C ASP A 637 21.41 11.12 42.10
N ASP A 638 20.23 11.15 42.72
CA ASP A 638 19.95 11.94 43.92
C ASP A 638 20.36 11.20 45.21
N LYS A 639 21.14 10.11 45.10
CA LYS A 639 21.54 9.24 46.22
C LYS A 639 20.36 8.73 47.05
N ASN A 640 19.26 8.43 46.38
CA ASN A 640 17.99 8.05 47.00
C ASN A 640 17.62 6.57 46.80
N GLN A 641 18.60 5.73 46.45
CA GLN A 641 18.43 4.29 46.15
C GLN A 641 17.54 4.01 44.93
N SER A 642 17.59 4.86 43.91
CA SER A 642 16.90 4.57 42.64
C SER A 642 17.56 3.39 41.91
N ARG A 643 16.76 2.65 41.13
CA ARG A 643 17.17 1.39 40.48
C ARG A 643 16.73 1.33 39.03
N ILE A 644 17.52 0.63 38.22
CA ILE A 644 17.19 0.33 36.84
C ILE A 644 17.39 -1.17 36.60
N ILE A 645 16.40 -1.86 36.05
CA ILE A 645 16.50 -3.28 35.68
C ILE A 645 16.69 -3.38 34.18
N PHE A 646 17.71 -4.11 33.74
CA PHE A 646 17.87 -4.50 32.33
C PHE A 646 17.58 -5.98 32.21
N THR A 647 16.73 -6.41 31.28
CA THR A 647 16.72 -7.81 30.84
C THR A 647 17.45 -7.88 29.50
N SER A 648 18.42 -8.79 29.37
CA SER A 648 19.17 -8.95 28.10
C SER A 648 19.54 -10.40 27.85
N ARG A 649 19.67 -10.73 26.56
CA ARG A 649 20.21 -12.02 26.09
C ARG A 649 21.74 -12.02 26.04
N SER A 650 22.34 -10.83 26.01
CA SER A 650 23.76 -10.64 25.78
C SER A 650 24.48 -10.28 27.08
N SER A 651 25.41 -11.14 27.50
CA SER A 651 26.32 -10.83 28.60
C SER A 651 27.18 -9.60 28.32
N ASN A 652 27.44 -9.30 27.05
CA ASN A 652 28.23 -8.14 26.65
C ASN A 652 27.52 -6.83 27.00
N VAL A 653 26.20 -6.75 26.81
CA VAL A 653 25.40 -5.58 27.19
C VAL A 653 25.51 -5.34 28.70
N ALA A 654 25.38 -6.39 29.51
CA ALA A 654 25.50 -6.30 30.96
C ALA A 654 26.88 -5.83 31.43
N SER A 655 27.96 -6.25 30.75
CA SER A 655 29.33 -5.85 31.08
C SER A 655 29.68 -4.40 30.71
N GLN A 656 28.92 -3.78 29.81
CA GLN A 656 29.17 -2.43 29.29
C GLN A 656 28.38 -1.34 30.04
N VAL A 657 27.51 -1.71 30.99
CA VAL A 657 26.65 -0.76 31.69
C VAL A 657 27.45 0.05 32.72
N GLN A 658 27.53 1.37 32.49
CA GLN A 658 28.01 2.30 33.51
C GLN A 658 27.03 2.33 34.69
N TYR A 659 27.53 2.20 35.94
CA TYR A 659 26.74 1.95 37.16
C TYR A 659 26.11 0.55 37.26
N GLY A 660 26.55 -0.41 36.44
CA GLY A 660 26.13 -1.81 36.52
C GLY A 660 26.77 -2.51 37.71
N GLY A 661 25.95 -3.05 38.61
CA GLY A 661 26.42 -4.06 39.56
C GLY A 661 26.57 -5.43 38.88
N GLU A 662 26.92 -6.47 39.65
CA GLU A 662 27.11 -7.84 39.12
C GLU A 662 25.87 -8.33 38.34
N PRO A 663 26.00 -8.94 37.14
CA PRO A 663 24.83 -9.46 36.43
C PRO A 663 24.18 -10.65 37.14
N HIS A 664 22.86 -10.64 37.21
CA HIS A 664 22.06 -11.75 37.70
C HIS A 664 21.80 -12.72 36.54
N TYR A 665 22.59 -13.81 36.51
CA TYR A 665 22.47 -14.83 35.47
C TYR A 665 21.34 -15.80 35.78
N LEU A 666 20.35 -15.85 34.89
CA LEU A 666 19.24 -16.79 35.01
C LEU A 666 19.65 -18.16 34.47
N HIS A 667 19.43 -19.20 35.26
CA HIS A 667 19.76 -20.58 34.91
C HIS A 667 18.57 -21.34 34.32
N PRO A 668 18.80 -22.36 33.46
CA PRO A 668 17.75 -23.29 33.06
C PRO A 668 17.11 -24.00 34.26
N LEU A 669 15.84 -24.36 34.14
CA LEU A 669 15.13 -25.14 35.15
C LEU A 669 15.81 -26.49 35.34
N SER A 670 15.90 -26.95 36.59
CA SER A 670 16.29 -28.34 36.88
C SER A 670 15.30 -29.33 36.26
N GLU A 671 15.70 -30.59 36.07
CA GLU A 671 14.82 -31.64 35.53
C GLU A 671 13.51 -31.75 36.32
N LYS A 672 13.60 -31.68 37.66
CA LYS A 672 12.44 -31.71 38.55
C LYS A 672 11.51 -30.51 38.33
N GLN A 673 12.05 -29.29 38.30
CA GLN A 673 11.27 -28.08 38.04
C GLN A 673 10.70 -28.05 36.62
N SER A 674 11.41 -28.62 35.65
CA SER A 674 10.99 -28.73 34.25
C SER A 674 9.78 -29.65 34.12
N PHE A 675 9.83 -30.82 34.76
CA PHE A 675 8.72 -31.74 34.80
C PHE A 675 7.52 -31.17 35.57
N GLU A 676 7.76 -30.48 36.70
CA GLU A 676 6.71 -29.81 37.47
C GLU A 676 5.98 -28.75 36.62
N LEU A 677 6.73 -27.91 35.88
CA LEU A 677 6.14 -26.92 34.99
C LEU A 677 5.35 -27.57 33.85
N LEU A 678 5.90 -28.63 33.24
CA LEU A 678 5.23 -29.40 32.19
C LEU A 678 3.90 -29.99 32.71
N GLN A 679 3.94 -30.65 33.86
CA GLN A 679 2.77 -31.27 34.49
C GLN A 679 1.68 -30.24 34.79
N LYS A 680 2.03 -29.14 35.47
CA LYS A 680 1.06 -28.07 35.80
C LYS A 680 0.42 -27.46 34.57
N LYS A 681 1.14 -27.42 33.44
CA LYS A 681 0.63 -26.89 32.17
C LYS A 681 -0.19 -27.89 31.36
N VAL A 682 0.08 -29.19 31.46
CA VAL A 682 -0.68 -30.24 30.75
C VAL A 682 -1.95 -30.63 31.48
N PHE A 683 -1.86 -30.88 32.79
CA PHE A 683 -2.96 -31.43 33.61
C PHE A 683 -3.65 -30.36 34.48
N GLY A 684 -3.01 -29.22 34.72
CA GLY A 684 -3.49 -28.18 35.63
C GLY A 684 -2.78 -28.21 36.99
N GLU A 685 -3.02 -27.19 37.83
CA GLU A 685 -2.31 -27.03 39.12
C GLU A 685 -2.74 -28.05 40.19
N GLU A 686 -3.97 -28.56 40.09
CA GLU A 686 -4.60 -29.44 41.10
C GLU A 686 -4.57 -30.92 40.70
N GLU A 687 -4.25 -31.25 39.45
CA GLU A 687 -4.27 -32.63 38.93
C GLU A 687 -2.85 -33.19 38.75
N GLU A 688 -2.63 -34.41 39.24
CA GLU A 688 -1.35 -35.11 39.10
C GLU A 688 -1.23 -35.86 37.77
N CYS A 689 -0.02 -35.90 37.21
CA CYS A 689 0.27 -36.70 36.02
C CYS A 689 -0.03 -38.19 36.27
N PRO A 690 -0.83 -38.85 35.43
CA PRO A 690 -1.09 -40.28 35.57
C PRO A 690 0.21 -41.09 35.64
N GLN A 691 0.31 -42.03 36.58
CA GLN A 691 1.55 -42.80 36.81
C GLN A 691 2.10 -43.48 35.55
N ALA A 692 1.21 -43.92 34.64
CA ALA A 692 1.58 -44.53 33.36
C ALA A 692 2.29 -43.57 32.39
N LEU A 693 2.00 -42.26 32.48
CA LEU A 693 2.59 -41.20 31.64
C LEU A 693 3.76 -40.50 32.33
N HIS A 694 3.95 -40.68 33.64
CA HIS A 694 4.99 -40.00 34.42
C HIS A 694 6.40 -40.24 33.85
N GLY A 695 6.72 -41.47 33.45
CA GLY A 695 8.02 -41.79 32.85
C GLY A 695 8.25 -41.08 31.52
N LEU A 696 7.24 -41.09 30.64
CA LEU A 696 7.28 -40.42 29.33
C LEU A 696 7.31 -38.89 29.49
N GLY A 697 6.58 -38.35 30.46
CA GLY A 697 6.55 -36.93 30.76
C GLY A 697 7.89 -36.40 31.28
N MET A 698 8.60 -37.16 32.13
CA MET A 698 9.97 -36.82 32.53
C MET A 698 10.92 -36.85 31.33
N GLU A 699 10.86 -37.90 30.51
CA GLU A 699 11.67 -38.00 29.29
C GLU A 699 11.45 -36.80 28.35
N ILE A 700 10.20 -36.36 28.17
CA ILE A 700 9.87 -35.19 27.34
C ILE A 700 10.38 -33.90 27.98
N ALA A 701 10.25 -33.75 29.30
CA ALA A 701 10.73 -32.57 30.03
C ALA A 701 12.27 -32.43 29.97
N GLU A 702 13.00 -33.53 30.14
CA GLU A 702 14.46 -33.59 29.97
C GLU A 702 14.88 -33.11 28.58
N LYS A 703 14.16 -33.55 27.54
CA LYS A 703 14.42 -33.16 26.15
C LYS A 703 14.09 -31.69 25.84
N CYS A 704 13.46 -30.96 26.76
CA CYS A 704 13.26 -29.52 26.67
C CYS A 704 14.40 -28.71 27.33
N TRP A 705 15.41 -29.37 27.90
CA TRP A 705 16.66 -28.76 28.39
C TRP A 705 16.46 -27.62 29.40
N GLY A 706 15.42 -27.72 30.24
CA GLY A 706 15.13 -26.72 31.26
C GLY A 706 14.70 -25.35 30.73
N LEU A 707 14.31 -25.24 29.45
CA LEU A 707 13.79 -24.00 28.86
C LEU A 707 12.28 -23.85 29.14
N PRO A 708 11.85 -22.87 29.95
CA PRO A 708 10.43 -22.65 30.25
C PRO A 708 9.55 -22.49 29.00
N LEU A 709 10.00 -21.73 28.00
CA LEU A 709 9.22 -21.54 26.77
C LEU A 709 9.05 -22.85 25.99
N ALA A 710 10.10 -23.67 25.87
CA ALA A 710 10.01 -24.95 25.18
C ALA A 710 9.05 -25.89 25.91
N LEU A 711 9.16 -25.98 27.23
CA LEU A 711 8.26 -26.75 28.08
C LEU A 711 6.80 -26.32 27.94
N VAL A 712 6.53 -25.01 27.96
CA VAL A 712 5.16 -24.45 27.85
C VAL A 712 4.54 -24.72 26.47
N VAL A 713 5.34 -24.63 25.40
CA VAL A 713 4.85 -24.93 24.05
C VAL A 713 4.60 -26.43 23.86
N VAL A 714 5.52 -27.29 24.33
CA VAL A 714 5.35 -28.75 24.30
C VAL A 714 4.15 -29.17 25.16
N ALA A 715 3.98 -28.57 26.34
CA ALA A 715 2.81 -28.79 27.19
C ALA A 715 1.50 -28.48 26.45
N GLY A 716 1.47 -27.37 25.71
CA GLY A 716 0.32 -26.98 24.90
C GLY A 716 -0.04 -28.00 23.82
N VAL A 717 0.94 -28.69 23.24
CA VAL A 717 0.70 -29.79 22.29
C VAL A 717 0.18 -31.02 23.02
N LEU A 718 0.85 -31.44 24.09
CA LEU A 718 0.47 -32.61 24.88
C LEU A 718 -0.93 -32.50 25.48
N ALA A 719 -1.37 -31.29 25.85
CA ALA A 719 -2.72 -31.02 26.32
C ALA A 719 -3.82 -31.25 25.25
N THR A 720 -3.45 -31.30 23.96
CA THR A 720 -4.38 -31.53 22.85
C THR A 720 -4.38 -32.97 22.34
N ILE A 721 -3.43 -33.78 22.77
CA ILE A 721 -3.28 -35.19 22.37
C ILE A 721 -3.95 -36.06 23.43
N GLU A 722 -4.58 -37.16 23.01
CA GLU A 722 -5.16 -38.13 23.96
C GLU A 722 -4.09 -38.58 24.97
N HIS A 723 -4.47 -38.68 26.25
CA HIS A 723 -3.62 -39.16 27.36
C HIS A 723 -3.38 -40.69 27.29
N ASP A 724 -3.08 -41.16 26.09
CA ASP A 724 -2.76 -42.55 25.77
C ASP A 724 -1.24 -42.74 25.71
N ILE A 725 -0.77 -43.83 26.32
CA ILE A 725 0.64 -44.13 26.49
C ILE A 725 1.36 -44.33 25.15
N LEU A 726 0.69 -44.90 24.13
CA LEU A 726 1.28 -45.17 22.82
C LEU A 726 1.45 -43.87 22.04
N VAL A 727 0.53 -42.92 22.19
CA VAL A 727 0.62 -41.62 21.51
C VAL A 727 1.70 -40.75 22.12
N TRP A 728 1.79 -40.71 23.45
CA TRP A 728 2.89 -40.03 24.16
C TRP A 728 4.25 -40.66 23.86
N LYS A 729 4.31 -41.99 23.77
CA LYS A 729 5.54 -42.71 23.38
C LYS A 729 5.99 -42.35 21.97
N LYS A 730 5.07 -42.34 20.98
CA LYS A 730 5.36 -41.89 19.62
C LYS A 730 5.85 -40.44 19.57
N PHE A 731 5.25 -39.56 20.38
CA PHE A 731 5.69 -38.17 20.50
C PHE A 731 7.10 -38.07 21.07
N ALA A 732 7.41 -38.78 22.16
CA ALA A 732 8.75 -38.85 22.74
C ALA A 732 9.79 -39.42 21.76
N GLU A 733 9.42 -40.43 20.96
CA GLU A 733 10.27 -41.03 19.93
C GLU A 733 10.57 -40.05 18.77
N SER A 734 9.60 -39.21 18.39
CA SER A 734 9.78 -38.18 17.35
C SER A 734 10.80 -37.10 17.72
N PHE A 735 10.99 -36.86 19.03
CA PHE A 735 12.05 -35.99 19.54
C PHE A 735 13.46 -36.60 19.36
N THR A 736 13.59 -37.93 19.34
CA THR A 736 14.88 -38.66 19.32
C THR A 736 15.45 -38.89 17.92
N SER A 737 14.62 -38.99 16.87
CA SER A 737 15.08 -39.33 15.52
C SER A 737 15.89 -38.23 14.79
N THR A 738 16.03 -37.05 15.39
CA THR A 738 16.47 -35.82 14.68
C THR A 738 17.64 -35.11 15.38
N MET A 739 18.48 -35.84 16.12
CA MET A 739 19.61 -35.26 16.89
C MET A 739 20.82 -34.91 16.01
N VAL A 740 20.90 -33.63 15.58
CA VAL A 740 22.15 -32.94 15.24
C VAL A 740 22.52 -31.98 16.38
N SER A 741 23.79 -31.99 16.77
CA SER A 741 24.41 -31.14 17.80
C SER A 741 24.47 -29.67 17.35
N GLY A 742 23.93 -28.73 18.13
CA GLY A 742 24.08 -27.29 17.89
C GLY A 742 23.09 -26.38 18.64
N THR A 743 23.35 -25.07 18.61
CA THR A 743 22.69 -23.93 19.31
C THR A 743 21.23 -23.63 18.94
N ASP A 744 20.57 -24.50 18.18
CA ASP A 744 19.22 -24.31 17.62
C ASP A 744 18.15 -25.26 18.24
N GLN A 745 18.38 -25.74 19.47
CA GLN A 745 17.56 -26.78 20.11
C GLN A 745 16.08 -26.41 20.32
N TRP A 746 15.78 -25.14 20.64
CA TRP A 746 14.40 -24.66 20.82
C TRP A 746 13.60 -24.67 19.50
N LYS A 747 14.26 -24.51 18.35
CA LYS A 747 13.60 -24.55 17.03
C LYS A 747 12.94 -25.89 16.78
N LYS A 748 13.51 -26.99 17.29
CA LYS A 748 12.94 -28.35 17.14
C LYS A 748 11.67 -28.54 17.96
N SER A 749 11.64 -28.01 19.19
CA SER A 749 10.43 -28.06 20.03
C SER A 749 9.28 -27.29 19.36
N LEU A 750 9.59 -26.14 18.74
CA LEU A 750 8.61 -25.39 17.95
C LEU A 750 8.25 -26.09 16.63
N GLU A 751 9.22 -26.72 15.95
CA GLU A 751 8.99 -27.45 14.70
C GLU A 751 8.05 -28.64 14.92
N LEU A 752 8.28 -29.44 15.96
CA LEU A 752 7.37 -30.51 16.35
C LEU A 752 5.99 -29.96 16.71
N SER A 753 5.92 -28.88 17.47
CA SER A 753 4.64 -28.26 17.84
C SER A 753 3.88 -27.75 16.61
N TYR A 754 4.61 -27.18 15.65
CA TYR A 754 4.07 -26.75 14.37
C TYR A 754 3.62 -27.93 13.52
N GLU A 755 4.35 -29.05 13.48
CA GLU A 755 3.98 -30.24 12.71
C GLU A 755 2.66 -30.86 13.17
N HIS A 756 2.40 -30.83 14.48
CA HIS A 756 1.15 -31.32 15.09
C HIS A 756 -0.06 -30.39 14.90
N LEU A 757 0.12 -29.20 14.31
CA LEU A 757 -0.99 -28.31 13.95
C LEU A 757 -1.72 -28.81 12.70
N SER A 758 -3.03 -28.58 12.66
CA SER A 758 -3.82 -28.75 11.44
C SER A 758 -3.33 -27.82 10.33
N TYR A 759 -3.64 -28.14 9.07
CA TYR A 759 -3.23 -27.34 7.92
C TYR A 759 -3.65 -25.87 8.03
N HIS A 760 -4.87 -25.62 8.51
CA HIS A 760 -5.43 -24.28 8.68
C HIS A 760 -4.71 -23.48 9.78
N LEU A 761 -4.46 -24.10 10.94
CA LEU A 761 -3.73 -23.46 12.05
C LEU A 761 -2.28 -23.14 11.69
N LYS A 762 -1.62 -24.00 10.89
CA LYS A 762 -0.29 -23.73 10.34
C LYS A 762 -0.27 -22.43 9.54
N ALA A 763 -1.25 -22.21 8.67
CA ALA A 763 -1.34 -20.98 7.88
C ALA A 763 -1.63 -19.75 8.77
N CYS A 764 -2.56 -19.88 9.72
CA CYS A 764 -2.88 -18.82 10.69
C CYS A 764 -1.66 -18.40 11.53
N LEU A 765 -0.87 -19.37 12.01
CA LEU A 765 0.34 -19.12 12.79
C LEU A 765 1.43 -18.45 11.94
N LEU A 766 1.73 -18.98 10.74
CA LEU A 766 2.73 -18.39 9.85
C LEU A 766 2.38 -16.95 9.43
N TYR A 767 1.10 -16.59 9.39
CA TYR A 767 0.66 -15.25 9.04
C TYR A 767 1.08 -14.18 10.05
N PHE A 768 1.41 -14.54 11.30
CA PHE A 768 1.99 -13.60 12.26
C PHE A 768 3.32 -13.01 11.79
N ALA A 769 4.08 -13.74 10.95
CA ALA A 769 5.32 -13.23 10.37
C ALA A 769 5.11 -11.98 9.47
N ALA A 770 3.88 -11.69 9.04
CA ALA A 770 3.56 -10.48 8.28
C ALA A 770 3.63 -9.19 9.10
N PHE A 771 3.50 -9.29 10.42
CA PHE A 771 3.47 -8.15 11.34
C PHE A 771 4.87 -7.85 11.88
N ARG A 772 4.98 -6.84 12.75
CA ARG A 772 6.24 -6.57 13.44
C ARG A 772 6.42 -7.50 14.64
N GLU A 773 7.68 -7.69 14.98
CA GLU A 773 8.07 -8.34 16.23
C GLU A 773 7.47 -7.56 17.41
N ASP A 774 6.96 -8.30 18.41
CA ASP A 774 6.26 -7.79 19.60
C ASP A 774 5.03 -6.90 19.35
N GLU A 775 4.53 -6.82 18.11
CA GLU A 775 3.34 -6.05 17.79
C GLU A 775 2.10 -6.64 18.47
N LYS A 776 1.37 -5.80 19.22
CA LYS A 776 0.07 -6.17 19.78
C LYS A 776 -1.01 -6.06 18.72
N ILE A 777 -1.34 -7.19 18.10
CA ILE A 777 -2.29 -7.28 17.00
C ILE A 777 -3.72 -7.32 17.54
N GLY A 778 -4.64 -6.58 16.92
CA GLY A 778 -6.07 -6.66 17.22
C GLY A 778 -6.65 -7.99 16.73
N ALA A 779 -7.19 -8.81 17.65
CA ALA A 779 -7.67 -10.16 17.33
C ALA A 779 -8.74 -10.18 16.23
N GLU A 780 -9.68 -9.23 16.24
CA GLU A 780 -10.70 -9.15 15.18
C GLU A 780 -10.14 -8.79 13.81
N LYS A 781 -9.10 -7.95 13.76
CA LYS A 781 -8.42 -7.61 12.51
C LYS A 781 -7.71 -8.83 11.96
N LEU A 782 -6.99 -9.56 12.82
CA LEU A 782 -6.28 -10.78 12.45
C LEU A 782 -7.23 -11.87 11.92
N MET A 783 -8.34 -12.13 12.61
CA MET A 783 -9.33 -13.11 12.17
C MET A 783 -9.94 -12.75 10.81
N ARG A 784 -10.25 -11.47 10.55
CA ARG A 784 -10.76 -11.02 9.24
C ARG A 784 -9.72 -11.20 8.13
N LEU A 785 -8.44 -10.97 8.42
CA LEU A 785 -7.37 -11.26 7.47
C LEU A 785 -7.30 -12.76 7.18
N TRP A 786 -7.35 -13.63 8.19
CA TRP A 786 -7.38 -15.09 7.98
C TRP A 786 -8.58 -15.55 7.15
N ILE A 787 -9.76 -14.97 7.37
CA ILE A 787 -10.97 -15.26 6.58
C ILE A 787 -10.75 -14.83 5.13
N ALA A 788 -10.26 -13.61 4.90
CA ALA A 788 -10.04 -13.06 3.55
C ALA A 788 -8.93 -13.81 2.78
N GLU A 789 -7.91 -14.28 3.48
CA GLU A 789 -6.85 -15.15 2.94
C GLU A 789 -7.36 -16.56 2.58
N GLY A 790 -8.51 -16.97 3.13
CA GLY A 790 -9.07 -18.30 2.95
C GLY A 790 -8.45 -19.37 3.86
N PHE A 791 -7.83 -18.98 4.97
CA PHE A 791 -7.30 -19.93 5.95
C PHE A 791 -8.40 -20.58 6.79
N VAL A 792 -9.55 -19.93 6.90
CA VAL A 792 -10.68 -20.38 7.71
C VAL A 792 -11.62 -21.23 6.86
N GLU A 793 -11.90 -22.45 7.30
CA GLU A 793 -12.83 -23.34 6.61
C GLU A 793 -14.26 -22.78 6.63
N ILE A 794 -14.94 -22.89 5.50
CA ILE A 794 -16.36 -22.51 5.37
C ILE A 794 -17.18 -23.75 5.72
N ILE A 795 -17.70 -23.78 6.95
CA ILE A 795 -18.56 -24.86 7.45
C ILE A 795 -20.01 -24.41 7.29
N GLU A 796 -20.83 -25.21 6.62
CA GLU A 796 -22.24 -24.90 6.39
C GLU A 796 -22.98 -24.72 7.72
N GLY A 797 -23.78 -23.64 7.83
CA GLY A 797 -24.50 -23.29 9.06
C GLY A 797 -23.67 -22.65 10.16
N LYS A 798 -22.33 -22.59 10.04
CA LYS A 798 -21.43 -21.97 11.03
C LYS A 798 -20.79 -20.70 10.47
N ARG A 799 -20.61 -19.69 11.31
CA ARG A 799 -19.99 -18.42 10.90
C ARG A 799 -18.48 -18.58 10.84
N SER A 800 -17.87 -18.04 9.79
CA SER A 800 -16.41 -18.00 9.68
C SER A 800 -15.74 -17.17 10.78
N GLU A 801 -16.38 -16.15 11.36
CA GLU A 801 -15.78 -15.46 12.53
C GLU A 801 -15.72 -16.36 13.77
N ASP A 802 -16.72 -17.24 13.95
CA ASP A 802 -16.75 -18.18 15.08
C ASP A 802 -15.66 -19.25 14.89
N THR A 803 -15.52 -19.81 13.69
CA THR A 803 -14.41 -20.74 13.35
C THR A 803 -13.04 -20.05 13.48
N ALA A 804 -12.90 -18.79 13.06
CA ALA A 804 -11.65 -18.04 13.21
C ALA A 804 -11.31 -17.77 14.68
N GLU A 805 -12.32 -17.51 15.52
CA GLU A 805 -12.14 -17.34 16.97
C GLU A 805 -11.74 -18.66 17.63
N GLU A 806 -12.33 -19.80 17.23
CA GLU A 806 -11.89 -21.12 17.67
C GLU A 806 -10.43 -21.41 17.29
N TYR A 807 -10.01 -21.08 16.07
CA TYR A 807 -8.62 -21.24 15.65
C TYR A 807 -7.66 -20.38 16.49
N LEU A 808 -8.04 -19.13 16.79
CA LEU A 808 -7.25 -18.27 17.66
C LEU A 808 -7.17 -18.85 19.09
N MET A 809 -8.29 -19.34 19.63
CA MET A 809 -8.33 -19.94 20.96
C MET A 809 -7.54 -21.24 21.05
N ASP A 810 -7.52 -22.05 19.99
CA ASP A 810 -6.68 -23.26 19.91
C ASP A 810 -5.19 -22.90 19.93
N LEU A 811 -4.77 -21.92 19.13
CA LEU A 811 -3.37 -21.42 19.16
C LEU A 811 -2.99 -20.85 20.54
N ILE A 812 -3.92 -20.21 21.25
CA ILE A 812 -3.72 -19.73 22.62
C ILE A 812 -3.65 -20.91 23.61
N GLY A 813 -4.55 -21.89 23.49
CA GLY A 813 -4.55 -23.10 24.31
C GLY A 813 -3.26 -23.93 24.16
N ARG A 814 -2.66 -23.89 22.96
CA ARG A 814 -1.34 -24.48 22.67
C ARG A 814 -0.16 -23.61 23.10
N ASN A 815 -0.40 -22.47 23.75
CA ASN A 815 0.61 -21.49 24.17
C ASN A 815 1.50 -20.94 23.04
N LEU A 816 1.04 -21.00 21.79
CA LEU A 816 1.74 -20.44 20.64
C LEU A 816 1.43 -18.95 20.43
N VAL A 817 0.27 -18.51 20.93
CA VAL A 817 -0.21 -17.12 20.90
C VAL A 817 -0.53 -16.65 22.31
N MET A 818 -0.07 -15.45 22.64
CA MET A 818 -0.29 -14.81 23.95
C MET A 818 -1.41 -13.77 23.89
N VAL A 819 -2.18 -13.68 24.97
CA VAL A 819 -3.23 -12.68 25.16
C VAL A 819 -2.62 -11.45 25.84
N SER A 820 -2.71 -10.28 25.21
CA SER A 820 -2.28 -9.02 25.83
C SER A 820 -3.43 -8.30 26.55
N LYS A 821 -4.63 -8.30 25.96
CA LYS A 821 -5.82 -7.67 26.56
C LYS A 821 -7.07 -8.50 26.26
N SER A 822 -7.93 -8.64 27.25
CA SER A 822 -9.24 -9.29 27.12
C SER A 822 -10.35 -8.28 26.80
N ARG A 823 -11.43 -8.74 26.16
CA ARG A 823 -12.64 -7.93 25.92
C ARG A 823 -13.51 -7.87 27.19
N SER A 824 -14.41 -6.90 27.24
CA SER A 824 -15.34 -6.73 28.37
C SER A 824 -16.43 -7.81 28.48
N ILE A 825 -16.67 -8.59 27.42
CA ILE A 825 -17.68 -9.67 27.35
C ILE A 825 -16.98 -11.05 27.37
N GLY A 826 -15.71 -11.11 27.78
CA GLY A 826 -14.85 -12.27 27.55
C GLY A 826 -14.32 -12.36 26.11
N GLY A 827 -13.31 -13.21 25.91
CA GLY A 827 -12.58 -13.34 24.64
C GLY A 827 -11.44 -12.33 24.46
N VAL A 828 -10.69 -12.47 23.36
CA VAL A 828 -9.41 -11.77 23.16
C VAL A 828 -9.59 -10.45 22.41
N LYS A 829 -9.05 -9.36 22.98
CA LYS A 829 -9.04 -8.03 22.33
C LYS A 829 -7.78 -7.85 21.49
N THR A 830 -6.62 -8.10 22.08
CA THR A 830 -5.32 -8.01 21.41
C THR A 830 -4.44 -9.18 21.81
N CYS A 831 -3.71 -9.74 20.85
CA CYS A 831 -2.81 -10.86 21.00
C CYS A 831 -1.45 -10.58 20.35
N TYR A 832 -0.45 -11.40 20.66
CA TYR A 832 0.90 -11.34 20.09
C TYR A 832 1.54 -12.73 20.18
N ILE A 833 2.69 -12.93 19.54
CA ILE A 833 3.48 -14.17 19.66
C ILE A 833 4.84 -13.85 20.27
N HIS A 834 5.45 -14.82 20.95
CA HIS A 834 6.81 -14.68 21.49
C HIS A 834 7.82 -14.43 20.35
N ASP A 835 8.86 -13.64 20.58
CA ASP A 835 9.97 -13.41 19.64
C ASP A 835 10.52 -14.70 18.98
N LEU A 836 10.77 -15.77 19.74
CA LEU A 836 11.27 -17.05 19.23
C LEU A 836 10.25 -17.71 18.30
N ILE A 837 8.97 -17.65 18.65
CA ILE A 837 7.89 -18.16 17.79
C ILE A 837 7.79 -17.31 16.52
N PHE A 838 7.98 -15.98 16.63
CA PHE A 838 7.99 -15.07 15.50
C PHE A 838 9.14 -15.37 14.54
N GLU A 839 10.37 -15.53 15.04
CA GLU A 839 11.54 -15.89 14.23
C GLU A 839 11.39 -17.28 13.59
N PHE A 840 10.80 -18.24 14.30
CA PHE A 840 10.42 -19.53 13.72
C PHE A 840 9.41 -19.36 12.57
N CYS A 841 8.34 -18.59 12.77
CA CYS A 841 7.32 -18.35 11.75
C CYS A 841 7.90 -17.63 10.53
N LYS A 842 8.77 -16.65 10.73
CA LYS A 842 9.46 -15.91 9.68
C LYS A 842 10.37 -16.81 8.85
N GLY A 843 11.16 -17.66 9.52
CA GLY A 843 12.00 -18.67 8.86
C GLY A 843 11.17 -19.66 8.04
N LYS A 844 10.13 -20.25 8.65
CA LYS A 844 9.25 -21.22 7.97
C LYS A 844 8.42 -20.61 6.85
N ALA A 845 7.96 -19.37 6.99
CA ALA A 845 7.22 -18.68 5.94
C ALA A 845 8.10 -18.45 4.70
N LYS A 846 9.37 -18.09 4.88
CA LYS A 846 10.35 -17.96 3.80
C LYS A 846 10.68 -19.31 3.15
N GLU A 847 10.95 -20.34 3.96
CA GLU A 847 11.23 -21.71 3.49
C GLU A 847 10.10 -22.24 2.60
N LYS A 848 8.84 -22.05 3.02
CA LYS A 848 7.64 -22.50 2.31
C LYS A 848 7.17 -21.54 1.22
N LYS A 849 7.87 -20.43 0.97
CA LYS A 849 7.43 -19.33 0.08
C LYS A 849 6.00 -18.86 0.36
N PHE A 850 5.59 -18.92 1.62
CA PHE A 850 4.22 -18.61 2.07
C PHE A 850 3.95 -17.10 2.09
N LEU A 851 4.96 -16.32 2.45
CA LEU A 851 4.93 -14.88 2.63
C LEU A 851 6.35 -14.33 2.52
N GLN A 852 6.51 -13.22 1.82
CA GLN A 852 7.74 -12.42 1.84
C GLN A 852 7.52 -11.15 2.66
N VAL A 853 8.50 -10.79 3.48
CA VAL A 853 8.52 -9.55 4.25
C VAL A 853 9.70 -8.71 3.76
N LEU A 854 9.47 -7.43 3.49
CA LEU A 854 10.51 -6.46 3.09
C LEU A 854 10.57 -5.33 4.11
N ARG A 855 11.77 -5.02 4.59
CA ARG A 855 12.03 -3.99 5.61
C ARG A 855 12.98 -2.92 5.06
N GLY A 856 12.53 -1.67 5.11
CA GLY A 856 13.33 -0.52 4.65
C GLY A 856 13.55 -0.46 3.13
N TYR A 857 14.27 0.57 2.68
CA TYR A 857 14.51 0.82 1.25
C TYR A 857 15.51 -0.16 0.61
N ASP A 858 16.51 -0.63 1.35
CA ASP A 858 17.57 -1.50 0.79
C ASP A 858 17.01 -2.86 0.35
N GLU A 859 16.16 -3.47 1.18
CA GLU A 859 15.48 -4.73 0.81
C GLU A 859 14.46 -4.52 -0.31
N LEU A 860 13.80 -3.36 -0.36
CA LEU A 860 12.83 -3.02 -1.41
C LEU A 860 13.50 -2.77 -2.77
N SER A 861 14.61 -2.04 -2.79
CA SER A 861 15.32 -1.67 -4.02
C SER A 861 16.08 -2.83 -4.65
N THR A 862 16.48 -3.81 -3.85
CA THR A 862 17.15 -5.04 -4.30
C THR A 862 16.19 -6.22 -4.45
N PHE A 863 14.88 -5.98 -4.29
CA PHE A 863 13.88 -7.04 -4.34
C PHE A 863 13.76 -7.61 -5.75
N ASN A 864 14.12 -8.89 -5.90
CA ASN A 864 13.88 -9.66 -7.11
C ASN A 864 12.62 -10.49 -6.92
N GLU A 865 11.62 -10.30 -7.78
CA GLU A 865 10.34 -11.02 -7.70
C GLU A 865 10.56 -12.53 -7.83
N PRO A 866 10.20 -13.34 -6.80
CA PRO A 866 10.19 -14.78 -6.96
C PRO A 866 8.96 -15.22 -7.77
N PRO A 867 9.07 -16.23 -8.64
CA PRO A 867 7.94 -16.71 -9.42
C PRO A 867 6.81 -17.16 -8.48
N ASN A 868 5.61 -16.62 -8.70
CA ASN A 868 4.39 -16.87 -7.93
C ASN A 868 4.42 -16.43 -6.46
N LEU A 869 4.91 -15.22 -6.16
CA LEU A 869 4.82 -14.65 -4.82
C LEU A 869 3.35 -14.49 -4.37
N PRO A 870 2.86 -15.26 -3.37
CA PRO A 870 1.44 -15.21 -3.01
C PRO A 870 1.12 -14.01 -2.13
N ARG A 871 2.05 -13.61 -1.25
CA ARG A 871 1.83 -12.59 -0.21
C ARG A 871 3.09 -11.77 0.02
N LEU A 872 2.90 -10.47 0.16
CA LEU A 872 3.95 -9.51 0.43
C LEU A 872 3.53 -8.61 1.60
N SER A 873 4.40 -8.54 2.62
CA SER A 873 4.31 -7.56 3.68
C SER A 873 5.47 -6.57 3.54
N ILE A 874 5.15 -5.28 3.58
CA ILE A 874 6.14 -4.20 3.46
C ILE A 874 6.12 -3.41 4.76
N CYS A 875 7.26 -3.39 5.42
CA CYS A 875 7.54 -2.56 6.58
C CYS A 875 8.56 -1.48 6.17
N SER A 876 8.07 -0.38 5.59
CA SER A 876 8.96 0.71 5.14
C SER A 876 8.23 2.06 5.19
N SER A 877 8.89 3.13 4.72
CA SER A 877 8.21 4.40 4.49
C SER A 877 7.35 4.33 3.22
N GLY A 878 6.28 5.12 3.15
CA GLY A 878 5.45 5.19 1.95
C GLY A 878 6.26 5.69 0.73
N GLU A 879 7.27 6.54 0.96
CA GLU A 879 8.14 7.06 -0.08
C GLU A 879 9.00 5.95 -0.70
N ASP A 880 9.59 5.10 0.14
CA ASP A 880 10.43 3.97 -0.30
C ASP A 880 9.63 2.96 -1.11
N PHE A 881 8.39 2.68 -0.70
CA PHE A 881 7.48 1.84 -1.46
C PHE A 881 7.24 2.37 -2.87
N ILE A 882 6.97 3.67 -3.03
CA ILE A 882 6.78 4.26 -4.36
C ILE A 882 8.08 4.28 -5.17
N LYS A 883 9.21 4.62 -4.54
CA LYS A 883 10.52 4.63 -5.21
C LYS A 883 10.95 3.25 -5.69
N SER A 884 10.62 2.20 -4.94
CA SER A 884 10.98 0.83 -5.26
C SER A 884 10.32 0.29 -6.53
N ARG A 885 9.23 0.92 -7.00
CA ARG A 885 8.52 0.54 -8.23
C ARG A 885 8.21 -0.96 -8.33
N LEU A 886 7.85 -1.57 -7.20
CA LEU A 886 7.51 -2.99 -7.14
C LEU A 886 6.44 -3.33 -8.18
N PHE A 887 6.73 -4.34 -8.98
CA PHE A 887 5.84 -4.88 -9.99
C PHE A 887 5.67 -6.37 -9.71
N CYS A 888 4.55 -6.75 -9.07
CA CYS A 888 4.24 -8.16 -8.80
C CYS A 888 2.78 -8.44 -9.20
N PRO A 889 2.47 -8.60 -10.50
CA PRO A 889 1.10 -8.59 -11.01
C PRO A 889 0.24 -9.75 -10.48
N HIS A 890 0.88 -10.86 -10.12
CA HIS A 890 0.22 -12.08 -9.60
C HIS A 890 0.05 -12.10 -8.08
N LEU A 891 0.39 -11.01 -7.39
CA LEU A 891 0.31 -10.93 -5.94
C LEU A 891 -1.13 -11.11 -5.43
N GLY A 892 -1.31 -12.02 -4.46
CA GLY A 892 -2.59 -12.28 -3.80
C GLY A 892 -2.82 -11.41 -2.57
N THR A 893 -1.76 -10.97 -1.88
CA THR A 893 -1.87 -10.14 -0.68
C THR A 893 -0.79 -9.07 -0.65
N LEU A 894 -1.19 -7.83 -0.38
CA LEU A 894 -0.30 -6.72 -0.09
C LEU A 894 -0.66 -6.10 1.26
N LEU A 895 0.25 -6.20 2.22
CA LEU A 895 0.14 -5.58 3.53
C LEU A 895 1.22 -4.51 3.67
N PHE A 896 0.83 -3.29 4.08
CA PHE A 896 1.77 -2.21 4.32
C PHE A 896 1.68 -1.69 5.76
N PHE A 897 2.85 -1.58 6.40
CA PHE A 897 3.02 -1.08 7.76
C PHE A 897 4.13 0.01 7.82
N GLU A 898 3.79 1.23 8.24
CA GLU A 898 4.73 2.38 8.25
C GLU A 898 5.70 2.36 9.45
N VAL A 899 7.01 2.39 9.19
CA VAL A 899 8.07 2.21 10.22
C VAL A 899 8.28 3.47 11.06
N THR A 900 8.00 4.65 10.53
CA THR A 900 8.23 5.93 11.20
C THR A 900 6.94 6.53 11.76
N SER A 901 6.86 6.69 13.09
CA SER A 901 5.75 7.36 13.78
C SER A 901 5.75 8.89 13.66
N VAL A 902 6.58 9.46 12.79
CA VAL A 902 6.63 10.91 12.60
C VAL A 902 5.49 11.29 11.68
N TYR A 903 4.47 11.89 12.26
CA TYR A 903 3.32 12.47 11.56
C TYR A 903 3.67 12.99 10.15
N ASP A 904 2.99 12.40 9.17
CA ASP A 904 2.43 13.13 8.02
C ASP A 904 3.39 13.73 6.98
N LYS A 905 4.62 13.22 6.81
CA LYS A 905 5.53 13.74 5.77
C LYS A 905 5.21 13.24 4.36
N PHE A 906 4.95 11.94 4.18
CA PHE A 906 4.68 11.38 2.85
C PHE A 906 3.18 11.16 2.63
N LYS A 907 2.60 11.93 1.71
CA LYS A 907 1.19 11.88 1.33
C LYS A 907 1.05 11.36 -0.09
N LEU A 908 0.51 10.16 -0.25
CA LEU A 908 0.28 9.58 -1.56
C LEU A 908 -1.01 10.14 -2.15
N ARG A 909 -0.93 10.86 -3.28
CA ARG A 909 -2.11 11.49 -3.93
C ARG A 909 -2.75 10.63 -5.01
N ASP A 910 -2.15 9.50 -5.38
CA ASP A 910 -2.71 8.58 -6.37
C ASP A 910 -2.28 7.14 -6.06
N ILE A 911 -3.26 6.23 -6.07
CA ILE A 911 -3.09 4.78 -5.87
C ILE A 911 -3.63 3.96 -7.04
N SER A 912 -4.12 4.60 -8.10
CA SER A 912 -4.76 3.94 -9.24
C SER A 912 -3.83 2.93 -9.89
N PHE A 913 -2.52 3.23 -9.91
CA PHE A 913 -1.48 2.32 -10.39
C PHE A 913 -1.47 0.97 -9.62
N LEU A 914 -1.76 0.96 -8.31
CA LEU A 914 -1.82 -0.28 -7.53
C LEU A 914 -2.96 -1.17 -8.04
N PHE A 915 -4.10 -0.57 -8.36
CA PHE A 915 -5.25 -1.31 -8.86
C PHE A 915 -4.98 -1.88 -10.25
N CYS A 916 -4.28 -1.12 -11.10
CA CYS A 916 -3.88 -1.55 -12.43
C CYS A 916 -2.84 -2.68 -12.43
N ILE A 917 -1.87 -2.66 -11.51
CA ILE A 917 -0.79 -3.66 -11.43
C ILE A 917 -1.28 -4.93 -10.74
N TYR A 918 -1.92 -4.80 -9.58
CA TYR A 918 -2.16 -5.91 -8.67
C TYR A 918 -3.58 -6.49 -8.80
N LYS A 919 -3.97 -6.88 -10.01
CA LYS A 919 -5.36 -7.32 -10.34
C LYS A 919 -5.80 -8.60 -9.62
N HIS A 920 -4.88 -9.37 -9.06
CA HIS A 920 -5.13 -10.66 -8.41
C HIS A 920 -5.24 -10.61 -6.88
N LEU A 921 -5.25 -9.41 -6.28
CA LEU A 921 -5.32 -9.27 -4.83
C LEU A 921 -6.62 -9.80 -4.23
N ASN A 922 -6.48 -10.60 -3.18
CA ASN A 922 -7.52 -10.97 -2.22
C ASN A 922 -7.50 -10.01 -1.01
N VAL A 923 -6.31 -9.55 -0.60
CA VAL A 923 -6.13 -8.68 0.57
C VAL A 923 -5.27 -7.47 0.19
N LEU A 924 -5.82 -6.28 0.40
CA LEU A 924 -5.10 -5.01 0.29
C LEU A 924 -5.24 -4.23 1.59
N ASN A 925 -4.12 -4.05 2.30
CA ASN A 925 -4.06 -3.24 3.52
C ASN A 925 -3.02 -2.13 3.36
N LEU A 926 -3.50 -0.90 3.20
CA LEU A 926 -2.72 0.32 3.13
C LEU A 926 -3.01 1.25 4.32
N GLU A 927 -3.48 0.73 5.46
CA GLU A 927 -3.72 1.55 6.66
C GLU A 927 -2.44 2.20 7.21
N GLY A 928 -1.28 1.64 6.86
CA GLY A 928 0.02 2.22 7.18
C GLY A 928 0.39 3.46 6.37
N ILE A 929 -0.23 3.77 5.23
CA ILE A 929 0.09 4.95 4.42
C ILE A 929 -1.04 5.97 4.51
N ASN A 930 -0.73 7.23 4.78
CA ASN A 930 -1.73 8.29 4.66
C ASN A 930 -1.92 8.70 3.19
N LEU A 931 -3.12 8.42 2.66
CA LEU A 931 -3.52 8.78 1.31
C LEU A 931 -4.20 10.17 1.32
N ARG A 932 -3.66 11.13 0.55
CA ARG A 932 -4.28 12.46 0.36
C ARG A 932 -5.29 12.40 -0.79
N LEU A 933 -6.26 11.51 -0.64
CA LEU A 933 -7.33 11.26 -1.60
C LEU A 933 -8.65 11.79 -1.04
N LYS A 934 -9.35 12.61 -1.82
CA LYS A 934 -10.73 13.02 -1.51
C LYS A 934 -11.77 11.99 -1.98
N TRP A 935 -11.41 11.19 -2.98
CA TRP A 935 -12.23 10.09 -3.50
C TRP A 935 -11.37 8.85 -3.75
N LEU A 936 -11.98 7.67 -3.69
CA LEU A 936 -11.33 6.43 -4.12
C LEU A 936 -11.35 6.35 -5.66
N PRO A 937 -10.22 6.03 -6.34
CA PRO A 937 -10.19 5.88 -7.80
C PRO A 937 -11.16 4.82 -8.31
N ALA A 938 -11.76 5.06 -9.47
CA ALA A 938 -12.77 4.17 -10.06
C ALA A 938 -12.17 2.82 -10.49
N GLU A 939 -10.87 2.82 -10.83
CA GLU A 939 -10.02 1.69 -11.22
C GLU A 939 -10.01 0.57 -10.17
N VAL A 940 -10.48 0.83 -8.95
CA VAL A 940 -10.67 -0.19 -7.91
C VAL A 940 -11.51 -1.36 -8.43
N GLU A 941 -12.41 -1.15 -9.40
CA GLU A 941 -13.21 -2.21 -10.03
C GLU A 941 -12.39 -3.32 -10.71
N SER A 942 -11.12 -3.07 -11.01
CA SER A 942 -10.20 -4.07 -11.56
C SER A 942 -9.84 -5.17 -10.56
N LEU A 943 -10.02 -4.95 -9.25
CA LEU A 943 -9.65 -5.87 -8.18
C LEU A 943 -10.74 -6.92 -7.90
N LEU A 944 -11.18 -7.65 -8.92
CA LEU A 944 -12.36 -8.52 -8.87
C LEU A 944 -12.31 -9.64 -7.81
N ARG A 945 -11.11 -10.03 -7.35
CA ARG A 945 -10.89 -11.08 -6.32
C ARG A 945 -10.81 -10.53 -4.90
N LEU A 946 -10.83 -9.22 -4.72
CA LEU A 946 -10.57 -8.59 -3.44
C LEU A 946 -11.65 -8.94 -2.42
N ARG A 947 -11.21 -9.48 -1.27
CA ARG A 947 -12.04 -9.85 -0.11
C ARG A 947 -11.83 -8.89 1.06
N TYR A 948 -10.66 -8.26 1.16
CA TYR A 948 -10.33 -7.32 2.22
C TYR A 948 -9.68 -6.05 1.64
N LEU A 949 -10.29 -4.90 1.91
CA LEU A 949 -9.77 -3.58 1.56
C LEU A 949 -9.67 -2.72 2.81
N ALA A 950 -8.47 -2.28 3.16
CA ALA A 950 -8.25 -1.36 4.26
C ALA A 950 -7.37 -0.18 3.85
N LEU A 951 -7.84 1.04 4.08
CA LEU A 951 -7.21 2.27 3.65
C LEU A 951 -7.15 3.31 4.78
N ARG A 952 -6.09 4.12 4.80
CA ARG A 952 -6.03 5.33 5.63
C ARG A 952 -5.98 6.54 4.71
N ALA A 953 -7.07 7.30 4.67
CA ALA A 953 -7.19 8.47 3.81
C ALA A 953 -7.95 9.57 4.58
N LEU A 954 -7.21 10.45 5.26
CA LEU A 954 -7.80 11.37 6.24
C LEU A 954 -8.81 12.35 5.63
N GLU A 955 -8.66 12.67 4.35
CA GLU A 955 -9.49 13.62 3.60
C GLU A 955 -10.57 12.96 2.72
N MET A 956 -10.66 11.62 2.70
CA MET A 956 -11.54 10.89 1.78
C MET A 956 -13.01 11.04 2.18
N GLN A 957 -13.82 11.49 1.23
CA GLN A 957 -15.24 11.77 1.39
C GLN A 957 -16.13 10.91 0.48
N PHE A 958 -15.62 10.46 -0.67
CA PHE A 958 -16.44 9.81 -1.68
C PHE A 958 -15.89 8.43 -2.07
N ILE A 959 -16.76 7.43 -2.08
CA ILE A 959 -16.49 6.11 -2.65
C ILE A 959 -17.24 6.00 -3.99
N PRO A 960 -16.58 5.63 -5.10
CA PRO A 960 -17.21 5.58 -6.41
C PRO A 960 -18.21 4.42 -6.49
N PRO A 961 -19.27 4.53 -7.32
CA PRO A 961 -20.22 3.43 -7.56
C PRO A 961 -19.57 2.11 -8.03
N SER A 962 -18.40 2.20 -8.64
CA SER A 962 -17.61 1.06 -9.13
C SER A 962 -17.15 0.10 -8.02
N ILE A 963 -17.18 0.51 -6.74
CA ILE A 963 -16.94 -0.38 -5.59
C ILE A 963 -17.85 -1.61 -5.60
N ALA A 964 -19.07 -1.49 -6.13
CA ALA A 964 -20.03 -2.58 -6.21
C ALA A 964 -19.62 -3.70 -7.18
N LYS A 965 -18.62 -3.47 -8.04
CA LYS A 965 -18.01 -4.50 -8.90
C LYS A 965 -17.17 -5.50 -8.10
N LEU A 966 -16.74 -5.14 -6.89
CA LEU A 966 -16.01 -6.01 -5.97
C LEU A 966 -16.96 -7.03 -5.31
N SER A 967 -17.50 -7.95 -6.11
CA SER A 967 -18.52 -8.92 -5.68
C SER A 967 -18.05 -9.90 -4.59
N HIS A 968 -16.73 -10.02 -4.40
CA HIS A 968 -16.10 -10.85 -3.38
C HIS A 968 -15.69 -10.10 -2.11
N LEU A 969 -15.90 -8.78 -2.04
CA LEU A 969 -15.45 -7.98 -0.90
C LEU A 969 -16.26 -8.34 0.36
N GLU A 970 -15.55 -8.75 1.41
CA GLU A 970 -16.10 -9.13 2.71
C GLU A 970 -15.84 -8.08 3.77
N THR A 971 -14.67 -7.43 3.74
CA THR A 971 -14.28 -6.38 4.69
C THR A 971 -13.85 -5.12 3.96
N PHE A 972 -14.50 -4.00 4.30
CA PHE A 972 -14.10 -2.65 3.91
C PHE A 972 -13.79 -1.81 5.14
N SER A 973 -12.54 -1.34 5.26
CA SER A 973 -12.06 -0.48 6.34
C SER A 973 -11.50 0.81 5.75
N LEU A 974 -11.98 1.95 6.22
CA LEU A 974 -11.45 3.25 5.83
C LEU A 974 -11.31 4.16 7.05
N ASN A 975 -10.07 4.51 7.35
CA ASN A 975 -9.72 5.51 8.34
C ASN A 975 -9.69 6.90 7.69
N SER A 976 -10.86 7.54 7.63
CA SER A 976 -11.04 8.93 7.22
C SER A 976 -11.50 9.78 8.41
N HIS A 977 -11.00 11.02 8.48
CA HIS A 977 -11.48 12.03 9.42
C HIS A 977 -12.70 12.79 8.88
N GLN A 978 -13.06 12.58 7.61
CA GLN A 978 -14.22 13.15 6.97
C GLN A 978 -15.39 12.15 6.94
N MET A 979 -16.60 12.69 6.91
CA MET A 979 -17.79 11.88 6.68
C MET A 979 -17.76 11.30 5.27
N VAL A 980 -17.94 9.98 5.16
CA VAL A 980 -17.83 9.27 3.89
C VAL A 980 -19.22 8.98 3.32
N SER A 981 -19.43 9.34 2.07
CA SER A 981 -20.60 8.96 1.29
C SER A 981 -20.33 7.64 0.57
N LEU A 982 -21.14 6.62 0.87
CA LEU A 982 -21.17 5.37 0.11
C LEU A 982 -22.24 5.45 -0.99
N PRO A 983 -21.96 4.88 -2.18
CA PRO A 983 -22.90 4.88 -3.29
C PRO A 983 -24.05 3.90 -3.01
N ASP A 984 -25.23 4.17 -3.58
CA ASP A 984 -26.41 3.28 -3.48
C ASP A 984 -26.12 1.86 -4.02
N SER A 985 -25.14 1.72 -4.91
CA SER A 985 -24.70 0.42 -5.43
C SER A 985 -24.14 -0.52 -4.35
N ILE A 986 -23.78 -0.01 -3.17
CA ILE A 986 -23.30 -0.82 -2.03
C ILE A 986 -24.31 -1.89 -1.62
N TRP A 987 -25.62 -1.64 -1.76
CA TRP A 987 -26.70 -2.57 -1.39
C TRP A 987 -26.71 -3.87 -2.22
N ASN A 988 -25.96 -3.89 -3.33
CA ASN A 988 -25.81 -5.06 -4.20
C ASN A 988 -24.67 -5.99 -3.77
N MET A 989 -23.81 -5.58 -2.84
CA MET A 989 -22.62 -6.33 -2.41
C MET A 989 -22.96 -7.40 -1.37
N LYS A 990 -23.64 -8.48 -1.78
CA LYS A 990 -24.19 -9.50 -0.86
C LYS A 990 -23.14 -10.24 -0.02
N LYS A 991 -21.86 -10.28 -0.41
CA LYS A 991 -20.77 -10.90 0.37
C LYS A 991 -20.15 -9.96 1.41
N LEU A 992 -20.53 -8.69 1.45
CA LEU A 992 -19.99 -7.72 2.38
C LEU A 992 -20.46 -8.03 3.82
N ARG A 993 -19.51 -8.17 4.74
CA ARG A 993 -19.74 -8.56 6.14
C ARG A 993 -19.36 -7.47 7.12
N HIS A 994 -18.32 -6.70 6.80
CA HIS A 994 -17.78 -5.72 7.73
C HIS A 994 -17.48 -4.39 7.03
N VAL A 995 -18.03 -3.31 7.59
CA VAL A 995 -17.78 -1.93 7.14
C VAL A 995 -17.32 -1.09 8.33
N PHE A 996 -16.06 -0.64 8.28
CA PHE A 996 -15.43 0.19 9.30
C PHE A 996 -15.08 1.58 8.74
N LEU A 997 -15.66 2.61 9.35
CA LEU A 997 -15.51 4.00 8.96
C LEU A 997 -15.30 4.85 10.22
N TRP A 998 -14.20 5.62 10.25
CA TRP A 998 -13.78 6.32 11.47
C TRP A 998 -14.60 7.57 11.78
N ALA A 999 -14.85 8.47 10.83
CA ALA A 999 -15.62 9.69 11.09
C ALA A 999 -17.13 9.52 10.92
N GLY A 1000 -17.58 8.54 10.14
CA GLY A 1000 -18.98 8.20 9.95
C GLY A 1000 -19.34 7.99 8.48
N VAL A 1001 -20.52 7.42 8.24
CA VAL A 1001 -21.00 7.07 6.90
C VAL A 1001 -22.40 7.58 6.62
N VAL A 1002 -22.57 8.12 5.43
CA VAL A 1002 -23.86 8.42 4.82
C VAL A 1002 -24.07 7.48 3.65
N ILE A 1003 -25.25 6.89 3.56
CA ILE A 1003 -25.66 6.07 2.42
C ILE A 1003 -26.92 6.73 1.85
N GLY A 1004 -26.91 7.04 0.56
CA GLY A 1004 -28.08 7.57 -0.12
C GLY A 1004 -29.22 6.56 -0.15
N LEU A 1005 -30.45 7.08 -0.21
CA LEU A 1005 -31.63 6.32 -0.62
C LEU A 1005 -32.08 6.93 -1.96
N SER A 1006 -32.40 6.07 -2.94
CA SER A 1006 -32.91 6.55 -4.22
C SER A 1006 -34.36 6.98 -4.04
N SER A 1007 -34.78 8.06 -4.69
CA SER A 1007 -36.16 8.60 -4.60
C SER A 1007 -37.26 7.61 -5.05
N ASN A 1008 -36.90 6.50 -5.69
CA ASN A 1008 -37.82 5.42 -6.08
C ASN A 1008 -38.06 4.35 -4.99
N ASP A 1009 -37.42 4.46 -3.82
CA ASP A 1009 -37.43 3.44 -2.75
C ASP A 1009 -38.72 3.39 -1.89
N ASN A 1010 -39.78 4.11 -2.28
CA ASN A 1010 -41.09 4.07 -1.60
C ASN A 1010 -41.90 2.79 -1.90
N VAL A 1011 -41.42 1.91 -2.79
CA VAL A 1011 -42.07 0.63 -3.13
C VAL A 1011 -41.43 -0.49 -2.32
N VAL A 1012 -42.18 -1.00 -1.34
CA VAL A 1012 -41.75 -1.93 -0.28
C VAL A 1012 -41.32 -3.32 -0.78
N GLU A 1013 -41.65 -3.69 -2.02
CA GLU A 1013 -41.64 -5.10 -2.45
C GLU A 1013 -40.29 -5.62 -3.00
N ASN A 1014 -39.28 -4.77 -3.25
CA ASN A 1014 -37.97 -5.21 -3.80
C ASN A 1014 -36.75 -4.40 -3.28
N LEU A 1015 -36.62 -4.22 -1.96
CA LEU A 1015 -35.45 -3.53 -1.39
C LEU A 1015 -34.18 -4.39 -1.46
N SER A 1016 -33.14 -3.92 -2.15
CA SER A 1016 -31.81 -4.53 -2.06
C SER A 1016 -31.26 -4.43 -0.62
N THR A 1017 -31.11 -5.57 0.05
CA THR A 1017 -30.57 -5.67 1.42
C THR A 1017 -29.14 -6.19 1.46
N LEU A 1018 -28.44 -6.00 2.57
CA LEU A 1018 -27.15 -6.62 2.87
C LEU A 1018 -27.33 -7.72 3.93
N PRO A 1019 -27.75 -8.94 3.53
CA PRO A 1019 -28.14 -10.00 4.47
C PRO A 1019 -26.97 -10.60 5.25
N ASN A 1020 -25.73 -10.48 4.74
CA ASN A 1020 -24.54 -11.02 5.39
C ASN A 1020 -23.75 -9.97 6.18
N LEU A 1021 -24.23 -8.72 6.23
CA LEU A 1021 -23.55 -7.64 6.95
C LEU A 1021 -23.63 -7.90 8.45
N ASP A 1022 -22.49 -8.19 9.07
CA ASP A 1022 -22.36 -8.47 10.49
C ASP A 1022 -22.01 -7.22 11.30
N THR A 1023 -21.12 -6.38 10.77
CA THR A 1023 -20.63 -5.19 11.47
C THR A 1023 -20.73 -3.93 10.59
N LEU A 1024 -21.37 -2.90 11.11
CA LEU A 1024 -21.44 -1.57 10.49
C LEU A 1024 -21.11 -0.49 11.52
N SER A 1025 -20.05 0.27 11.29
CA SER A 1025 -19.63 1.32 12.22
C SER A 1025 -19.98 2.73 11.73
N ARG A 1026 -20.59 3.50 12.64
CA ARG A 1026 -20.83 4.95 12.58
C ARG A 1026 -21.75 5.37 11.43
N LEU A 1027 -22.84 4.63 11.25
CA LEU A 1027 -23.93 4.99 10.35
C LEU A 1027 -24.60 6.27 10.83
N ARG A 1028 -24.61 7.31 10.00
CA ARG A 1028 -25.33 8.55 10.29
C ARG A 1028 -26.79 8.40 9.87
N LEU A 1029 -27.71 8.63 10.80
CA LEU A 1029 -29.14 8.55 10.54
C LEU A 1029 -29.75 9.95 10.36
N TYR A 1030 -30.59 10.08 9.34
CA TYR A 1030 -31.47 11.22 9.07
C TYR A 1030 -32.94 10.79 9.26
N LYS A 1031 -33.91 11.63 8.90
CA LYS A 1031 -35.36 11.39 9.11
C LYS A 1031 -35.87 10.01 8.62
N GLU A 1032 -35.20 9.38 7.67
CA GLU A 1032 -35.56 8.08 7.08
C GLU A 1032 -34.74 6.90 7.66
N GLY A 1033 -34.18 7.04 8.87
CA GLY A 1033 -33.27 6.06 9.46
C GLY A 1033 -33.81 4.63 9.57
N GLU A 1034 -35.12 4.46 9.79
CA GLU A 1034 -35.73 3.13 9.84
C GLU A 1034 -35.65 2.36 8.51
N ASN A 1035 -35.75 3.06 7.37
CA ASN A 1035 -35.65 2.44 6.05
C ASN A 1035 -34.24 1.89 5.80
N LEU A 1036 -33.20 2.59 6.29
CA LEU A 1036 -31.81 2.12 6.23
C LEU A 1036 -31.61 0.88 7.11
N LEU A 1037 -32.18 0.87 8.33
CA LEU A 1037 -32.07 -0.28 9.24
C LEU A 1037 -32.74 -1.55 8.67
N ARG A 1038 -33.84 -1.40 7.92
CA ARG A 1038 -34.49 -2.54 7.23
C ARG A 1038 -33.61 -3.21 6.18
N ARG A 1039 -32.60 -2.51 5.64
CA ARG A 1039 -31.66 -3.07 4.65
C ARG A 1039 -30.49 -3.83 5.26
N ILE A 1040 -30.36 -3.84 6.59
CA ILE A 1040 -29.27 -4.53 7.33
C ILE A 1040 -29.82 -5.48 8.41
N PRO A 1041 -30.72 -6.42 8.06
CA PRO A 1041 -31.53 -7.16 9.03
C PRO A 1041 -30.71 -8.03 10.01
N ASN A 1042 -29.55 -8.54 9.58
CA ASN A 1042 -28.74 -9.50 10.35
C ASN A 1042 -27.51 -8.85 11.02
N VAL A 1043 -27.45 -7.52 11.11
CA VAL A 1043 -26.32 -6.83 11.72
C VAL A 1043 -26.21 -7.15 13.21
N ARG A 1044 -25.04 -7.61 13.64
CA ARG A 1044 -24.76 -7.97 15.05
C ARG A 1044 -24.09 -6.84 15.80
N ARG A 1045 -23.32 -6.01 15.10
CA ARG A 1045 -22.55 -4.91 15.69
C ARG A 1045 -22.80 -3.63 14.94
N LEU A 1046 -23.54 -2.73 15.56
CA LEU A 1046 -23.95 -1.48 14.95
C LEU A 1046 -23.45 -0.30 15.77
N LYS A 1047 -22.84 0.68 15.10
CA LYS A 1047 -22.62 2.00 15.69
C LYS A 1047 -23.37 3.05 14.91
N ILE A 1048 -24.16 3.87 15.59
CA ILE A 1048 -25.02 4.90 15.00
C ILE A 1048 -24.56 6.29 15.45
N ILE A 1049 -24.66 7.27 14.55
CA ILE A 1049 -24.60 8.70 14.84
C ILE A 1049 -25.97 9.31 14.54
N ASP A 1050 -26.70 9.73 15.57
CA ASP A 1050 -28.01 10.39 15.44
C ASP A 1050 -27.90 11.89 15.71
N HIS A 1051 -28.30 12.71 14.73
CA HIS A 1051 -28.33 14.17 14.88
C HIS A 1051 -29.75 14.74 15.05
N GLN A 1052 -30.82 14.05 14.63
CA GLN A 1052 -32.12 14.71 14.41
C GLN A 1052 -33.38 13.85 14.68
N THR A 1053 -33.28 12.53 14.86
CA THR A 1053 -34.48 11.66 14.70
C THR A 1053 -35.31 11.49 15.96
N GLY A 1054 -34.70 11.32 17.15
CA GLY A 1054 -35.41 11.20 18.44
C GLY A 1054 -36.35 9.99 18.59
N VAL A 1055 -36.78 9.37 17.49
CA VAL A 1055 -37.68 8.21 17.40
C VAL A 1055 -37.03 7.24 16.41
N LEU A 1056 -36.53 6.12 16.91
CA LEU A 1056 -35.87 5.09 16.11
C LEU A 1056 -36.29 3.72 16.64
N ASN A 1057 -37.10 3.01 15.87
CA ASN A 1057 -37.47 1.64 16.21
C ASN A 1057 -36.41 0.65 15.71
N MET A 1058 -35.62 0.10 16.63
CA MET A 1058 -34.62 -0.94 16.35
C MET A 1058 -35.06 -2.35 16.75
N SER A 1059 -36.32 -2.55 17.16
CA SER A 1059 -36.78 -3.85 17.67
C SER A 1059 -36.67 -4.98 16.64
N ARG A 1060 -36.70 -4.63 15.34
CA ARG A 1060 -36.59 -5.58 14.21
C ARG A 1060 -35.18 -6.11 13.96
N LEU A 1061 -34.15 -5.57 14.63
CA LEU A 1061 -32.77 -6.05 14.51
C LEU A 1061 -32.54 -7.19 15.50
N GLU A 1062 -33.17 -8.33 15.24
CA GLU A 1062 -33.17 -9.49 16.15
C GLU A 1062 -31.76 -10.06 16.39
N CYS A 1063 -30.86 -9.94 15.41
CA CYS A 1063 -29.47 -10.40 15.52
C CYS A 1063 -28.55 -9.42 16.28
N LEU A 1064 -29.01 -8.24 16.68
CA LEU A 1064 -28.13 -7.19 17.20
C LEU A 1064 -27.63 -7.51 18.62
N GLU A 1065 -26.34 -7.78 18.75
CA GLU A 1065 -25.68 -8.11 20.01
C GLU A 1065 -24.95 -6.91 20.64
N SER A 1066 -24.46 -5.97 19.83
CA SER A 1066 -23.71 -4.81 20.31
C SER A 1066 -24.13 -3.52 19.60
N LEU A 1067 -24.66 -2.58 20.37
CA LEU A 1067 -25.04 -1.25 19.91
C LEU A 1067 -24.17 -0.17 20.55
N THR A 1068 -23.60 0.72 19.73
CA THR A 1068 -23.06 2.00 20.19
C THR A 1068 -23.84 3.14 19.56
N TRP A 1069 -24.48 3.96 20.38
CA TRP A 1069 -25.28 5.06 19.89
C TRP A 1069 -24.68 6.39 20.32
N LEU A 1070 -24.26 7.17 19.33
CA LEU A 1070 -23.68 8.50 19.47
C LEU A 1070 -24.74 9.54 19.09
N GLY A 1071 -25.20 10.34 20.04
CA GLY A 1071 -26.08 11.48 19.79
C GLY A 1071 -25.33 12.81 19.65
N ASN A 1072 -26.06 13.89 19.33
CA ASN A 1072 -25.54 15.25 19.26
C ASN A 1072 -26.41 16.22 20.10
N TYR A 1073 -25.90 16.64 21.27
CA TYR A 1073 -26.60 17.52 22.24
C TYR A 1073 -26.90 18.96 21.79
N SER A 1074 -26.65 19.35 20.55
CA SER A 1074 -26.72 20.78 20.17
C SER A 1074 -28.15 21.30 19.92
N SER A 1075 -29.18 20.44 19.85
CA SER A 1075 -30.57 20.85 19.62
C SER A 1075 -31.36 21.01 20.93
N ARG A 1076 -31.78 22.25 21.26
CA ARG A 1076 -32.52 22.66 22.47
C ARG A 1076 -33.94 22.07 22.67
N SER A 1077 -34.29 20.96 22.02
CA SER A 1077 -35.63 20.35 22.13
C SER A 1077 -35.56 18.84 21.89
N ARG A 1078 -35.52 18.04 22.96
CA ARG A 1078 -35.81 16.59 22.90
C ARG A 1078 -36.63 16.21 24.14
N VAL A 1079 -37.91 16.59 24.16
CA VAL A 1079 -38.87 16.24 25.22
C VAL A 1079 -39.49 14.86 25.00
N HIS A 1080 -39.38 14.29 23.80
CA HIS A 1080 -39.89 12.95 23.48
C HIS A 1080 -38.82 12.12 22.77
N VAL A 1081 -38.27 11.16 23.50
CA VAL A 1081 -37.36 10.13 22.97
C VAL A 1081 -38.06 8.79 23.17
N GLU A 1082 -38.66 8.26 22.11
CA GLU A 1082 -39.22 6.90 22.06
C GLU A 1082 -38.14 5.97 21.52
N LEU A 1083 -37.54 5.18 22.41
CA LEU A 1083 -36.53 4.18 22.07
C LEU A 1083 -37.09 2.79 22.27
N SER A 1084 -36.90 1.94 21.27
CA SER A 1084 -37.07 0.51 21.42
C SER A 1084 -35.75 -0.19 21.10
N PHE A 1085 -35.21 -0.89 22.09
CA PHE A 1085 -33.98 -1.66 21.94
C PHE A 1085 -34.30 -3.12 21.55
N PRO A 1086 -33.46 -3.78 20.75
CA PRO A 1086 -33.59 -5.21 20.49
C PRO A 1086 -33.21 -6.05 21.72
N MET A 1087 -33.97 -7.12 21.97
CA MET A 1087 -33.90 -7.93 23.20
C MET A 1087 -32.63 -8.81 23.31
N ASN A 1088 -31.93 -9.05 22.20
CA ASN A 1088 -30.71 -9.87 22.15
C ASN A 1088 -29.42 -9.06 22.41
N LEU A 1089 -29.53 -7.78 22.79
CA LEU A 1089 -28.38 -6.94 23.11
C LEU A 1089 -27.60 -7.46 24.30
N LYS A 1090 -26.31 -7.75 24.07
CA LYS A 1090 -25.32 -8.07 25.10
C LYS A 1090 -24.50 -6.85 25.52
N LYS A 1091 -24.35 -5.88 24.63
CA LYS A 1091 -23.58 -4.66 24.90
C LYS A 1091 -24.27 -3.42 24.38
N LEU A 1092 -24.43 -2.45 25.28
CA LEU A 1092 -24.99 -1.14 24.98
C LEU A 1092 -24.01 -0.05 25.40
N CYS A 1093 -23.68 0.84 24.48
CA CYS A 1093 -22.87 2.02 24.74
C CYS A 1093 -23.64 3.26 24.27
N LEU A 1094 -24.05 4.10 25.21
CA LEU A 1094 -24.79 5.32 24.94
C LEU A 1094 -23.87 6.51 25.16
N HIS A 1095 -23.76 7.37 24.15
CA HIS A 1095 -22.94 8.56 24.18
C HIS A 1095 -23.77 9.74 23.69
N ASN A 1096 -23.86 10.79 24.50
CA ASN A 1096 -24.47 12.06 24.09
C ASN A 1096 -25.94 12.00 23.60
N LEU A 1097 -26.79 11.16 24.19
CA LEU A 1097 -28.19 11.05 23.75
C LEU A 1097 -29.17 11.98 24.47
N GLY A 1098 -28.79 12.54 25.62
CA GLY A 1098 -29.69 13.35 26.44
C GLY A 1098 -30.90 12.58 27.00
N LEU A 1099 -30.77 11.25 27.16
CA LEU A 1099 -31.80 10.42 27.79
C LEU A 1099 -32.00 10.82 29.27
N PRO A 1100 -33.24 11.11 29.72
CA PRO A 1100 -33.52 11.33 31.14
C PRO A 1100 -33.32 10.04 31.96
N CYS A 1101 -32.89 10.14 33.22
CA CYS A 1101 -32.81 8.99 34.13
C CYS A 1101 -34.11 8.18 34.21
N SER A 1102 -35.27 8.83 34.10
CA SER A 1102 -36.59 8.17 34.13
C SER A 1102 -36.82 7.18 32.99
N LYS A 1103 -35.99 7.20 31.94
CA LYS A 1103 -36.03 6.25 30.81
C LYS A 1103 -35.02 5.11 30.92
N MET A 1104 -34.22 5.07 32.00
CA MET A 1104 -33.25 3.98 32.24
C MET A 1104 -33.92 2.63 32.48
N SER A 1105 -35.18 2.62 32.94
CA SER A 1105 -36.01 1.42 33.04
C SER A 1105 -36.12 0.64 31.71
N LEU A 1106 -36.07 1.33 30.55
CA LEU A 1106 -36.05 0.68 29.23
C LEU A 1106 -34.78 -0.13 28.98
N VAL A 1107 -33.67 0.26 29.60
CA VAL A 1107 -32.38 -0.43 29.48
C VAL A 1107 -32.27 -1.55 30.50
N GLU A 1108 -32.85 -1.36 31.70
CA GLU A 1108 -32.96 -2.38 32.76
C GLU A 1108 -33.76 -3.60 32.29
N GLN A 1109 -34.81 -3.40 31.48
CA GLN A 1109 -35.62 -4.48 30.88
C GLN A 1109 -34.88 -5.38 29.87
N LEU A 1110 -33.63 -5.10 29.51
CA LEU A 1110 -32.88 -5.91 28.54
C LEU A 1110 -32.34 -7.20 29.18
N PRO A 1111 -32.87 -8.39 28.82
CA PRO A 1111 -32.62 -9.62 29.58
C PRO A 1111 -31.21 -10.21 29.39
N ASN A 1112 -30.52 -9.81 28.31
CA ASN A 1112 -29.22 -10.36 27.91
C ASN A 1112 -28.06 -9.37 28.04
N LEU A 1113 -28.30 -8.19 28.63
CA LEU A 1113 -27.30 -7.12 28.67
C LEU A 1113 -26.17 -7.46 29.65
N GLU A 1114 -24.97 -7.69 29.12
CA GLU A 1114 -23.76 -7.98 29.91
C GLU A 1114 -22.89 -6.74 30.13
N VAL A 1115 -22.91 -5.77 29.21
CA VAL A 1115 -22.07 -4.57 29.28
C VAL A 1115 -22.87 -3.31 28.98
N LEU A 1116 -22.90 -2.41 29.96
CA LEU A 1116 -23.52 -1.09 29.83
C LEU A 1116 -22.45 0.00 30.00
N LYS A 1117 -22.39 0.91 29.03
CA LYS A 1117 -21.51 2.08 29.08
C LYS A 1117 -22.31 3.35 28.83
N LEU A 1118 -22.30 4.25 29.80
CA LEU A 1118 -22.94 5.55 29.74
C LEU A 1118 -21.85 6.63 29.74
N ARG A 1119 -21.81 7.44 28.68
CA ARG A 1119 -20.73 8.40 28.42
C ARG A 1119 -21.27 9.77 28.00
N TRP A 1120 -21.73 10.58 28.95
CA TRP A 1120 -22.18 11.98 28.76
C TRP A 1120 -22.81 12.57 30.04
N PRO A 1121 -22.99 13.90 30.15
CA PRO A 1121 -23.96 14.49 31.05
C PRO A 1121 -25.41 14.12 30.68
N LEU A 1122 -26.07 13.31 31.50
CA LEU A 1122 -27.54 13.30 31.58
C LEU A 1122 -28.00 14.76 31.77
N SER A 1123 -29.13 15.14 31.18
CA SER A 1123 -29.53 16.51 30.85
C SER A 1123 -29.03 17.66 31.77
N ARG A 1124 -28.88 18.87 31.21
CA ARG A 1124 -28.50 20.10 31.94
C ARG A 1124 -29.40 20.50 33.12
N ASP A 1125 -30.58 19.88 33.26
CA ASP A 1125 -31.44 20.08 34.43
C ASP A 1125 -30.80 19.39 35.64
N GLY A 1126 -30.18 20.19 36.50
CA GLY A 1126 -29.54 19.72 37.72
C GLY A 1126 -30.53 19.01 38.64
N GLY A 1127 -30.11 17.88 39.23
CA GLY A 1127 -30.90 17.13 40.20
C GLY A 1127 -31.49 15.80 39.71
N GLN A 1128 -30.89 15.14 38.71
CA GLN A 1128 -31.42 13.85 38.26
C GLN A 1128 -31.18 12.72 39.27
N ARG A 1129 -32.27 12.00 39.58
CA ARG A 1129 -32.31 10.75 40.34
C ARG A 1129 -32.40 9.57 39.39
N TRP A 1130 -31.52 8.60 39.54
CA TRP A 1130 -31.63 7.29 38.88
C TRP A 1130 -32.06 6.28 39.93
N GLU A 1131 -33.31 5.84 39.84
CA GLU A 1131 -33.89 4.79 40.68
C GLU A 1131 -33.93 3.49 39.88
N LEU A 1132 -33.37 2.41 40.44
CA LEU A 1132 -33.38 1.07 39.84
C LEU A 1132 -34.75 0.41 40.06
N MET A 1133 -35.34 -0.11 38.99
CA MET A 1133 -36.60 -0.84 39.03
C MET A 1133 -36.41 -2.23 39.66
N GLU A 1134 -37.47 -2.77 40.25
CA GLU A 1134 -37.51 -4.14 40.77
C GLU A 1134 -37.03 -5.16 39.71
N GLY A 1135 -36.04 -5.99 40.06
CA GLY A 1135 -35.36 -6.92 39.15
C GLY A 1135 -34.10 -6.37 38.45
N GLY A 1136 -33.87 -5.05 38.46
CA GLY A 1136 -32.62 -4.39 38.06
C GLY A 1136 -32.01 -4.89 36.74
N PHE A 1137 -30.72 -5.27 36.78
CA PHE A 1137 -29.95 -5.75 35.64
C PHE A 1137 -29.52 -7.22 35.80
N PRO A 1138 -30.25 -8.18 35.22
CA PRO A 1138 -30.12 -9.61 35.56
C PRO A 1138 -28.81 -10.27 35.10
N LYS A 1139 -28.16 -9.80 34.03
CA LYS A 1139 -26.92 -10.40 33.48
C LYS A 1139 -25.77 -9.40 33.35
N LEU A 1140 -25.89 -8.20 33.91
CA LEU A 1140 -24.91 -7.14 33.72
C LEU A 1140 -23.62 -7.47 34.47
N ARG A 1141 -22.51 -7.54 33.75
CA ARG A 1141 -21.17 -7.84 34.26
C ARG A 1141 -20.28 -6.61 34.37
N VAL A 1142 -20.44 -5.67 33.45
CA VAL A 1142 -19.62 -4.44 33.40
C VAL A 1142 -20.51 -3.22 33.27
N LEU A 1143 -20.44 -2.33 34.27
CA LEU A 1143 -21.06 -1.01 34.24
C LEU A 1143 -19.98 0.07 34.16
N THR A 1144 -20.07 0.95 33.16
CA THR A 1144 -19.18 2.12 33.03
C THR A 1144 -20.00 3.40 33.02
N LEU A 1145 -19.70 4.30 33.96
CA LEU A 1145 -20.25 5.64 34.07
C LEU A 1145 -19.11 6.64 33.85
N GLU A 1146 -19.23 7.45 32.80
CA GLU A 1146 -18.22 8.42 32.39
C GLU A 1146 -18.85 9.79 32.13
N GLU A 1147 -18.40 10.82 32.85
CA GLU A 1147 -18.91 12.20 32.78
C GLU A 1147 -20.43 12.36 33.03
N VAL A 1148 -21.01 11.45 33.83
CA VAL A 1148 -22.45 11.40 34.10
C VAL A 1148 -22.85 12.38 35.21
N GLN A 1149 -24.00 13.08 35.05
CA GLN A 1149 -24.54 14.09 35.97
C GLN A 1149 -25.64 13.55 36.92
N VAL A 1150 -25.57 12.27 37.33
CA VAL A 1150 -26.47 11.73 38.38
C VAL A 1150 -26.09 12.32 39.73
N VAL A 1151 -27.08 12.78 40.50
CA VAL A 1151 -26.88 13.26 41.87
C VAL A 1151 -27.24 12.17 42.89
N GLU A 1152 -28.36 11.50 42.69
CA GLU A 1152 -28.80 10.39 43.54
C GLU A 1152 -28.99 9.14 42.68
N TRP A 1153 -28.28 8.06 43.02
CA TRP A 1153 -28.48 6.74 42.43
C TRP A 1153 -28.98 5.81 43.53
N THR A 1154 -30.22 5.36 43.43
CA THR A 1154 -30.94 4.61 44.48
C THR A 1154 -31.60 3.35 43.91
N GLU A 1155 -32.01 2.45 44.79
CA GLU A 1155 -32.84 1.30 44.45
C GLU A 1155 -34.28 1.51 44.96
N ALA A 1156 -35.27 0.94 44.26
CA ALA A 1156 -36.68 1.10 44.64
C ALA A 1156 -37.02 0.44 45.98
N ASP A 1157 -36.41 -0.71 46.29
CA ASP A 1157 -36.51 -1.40 47.59
C ASP A 1157 -35.12 -1.88 48.06
N PRO A 1158 -34.53 -1.23 49.07
CA PRO A 1158 -33.24 -1.62 49.65
C PRO A 1158 -33.18 -3.07 50.15
N ASN A 1159 -34.32 -3.71 50.41
CA ASN A 1159 -34.39 -5.08 50.93
C ASN A 1159 -34.46 -6.15 49.84
N SER A 1160 -34.65 -5.76 48.57
CA SER A 1160 -34.84 -6.68 47.44
C SER A 1160 -33.53 -7.38 47.00
N GLY A 1161 -32.35 -6.81 47.31
CA GLY A 1161 -31.02 -7.44 47.20
C GLY A 1161 -30.55 -7.87 45.78
N GLU A 1162 -31.43 -7.97 44.79
CA GLU A 1162 -31.19 -8.66 43.51
C GLU A 1162 -31.05 -7.73 42.29
N TYR A 1163 -30.64 -6.48 42.47
CA TYR A 1163 -30.52 -5.53 41.35
C TYR A 1163 -29.31 -5.77 40.43
N PHE A 1164 -28.25 -6.41 40.93
CA PHE A 1164 -27.01 -6.67 40.19
C PHE A 1164 -26.41 -8.07 40.50
N PRO A 1165 -27.09 -9.17 40.14
CA PRO A 1165 -26.65 -10.52 40.51
C PRO A 1165 -25.35 -10.99 39.83
N CYS A 1166 -24.93 -10.36 38.72
CA CYS A 1166 -23.78 -10.79 37.92
C CYS A 1166 -22.67 -9.72 37.79
N LEU A 1167 -22.78 -8.59 38.48
CA LEU A 1167 -21.89 -7.45 38.27
C LEU A 1167 -20.48 -7.76 38.78
N GLN A 1168 -19.49 -7.66 37.90
CA GLN A 1168 -18.07 -7.95 38.18
C GLN A 1168 -17.21 -6.69 38.21
N GLN A 1169 -17.51 -5.70 37.34
CA GLN A 1169 -16.71 -4.49 37.21
C GLN A 1169 -17.57 -3.23 37.18
N LEU A 1170 -17.29 -2.30 38.10
CA LEU A 1170 -17.83 -0.94 38.10
C LEU A 1170 -16.72 0.05 37.72
N LYS A 1171 -16.97 0.91 36.73
CA LYS A 1171 -16.00 1.92 36.28
C LYS A 1171 -16.61 3.31 36.35
N LEU A 1172 -16.05 4.15 37.22
CA LEU A 1172 -16.45 5.52 37.46
C LEU A 1172 -15.35 6.45 36.95
N HIS A 1173 -15.63 7.23 35.91
CA HIS A 1173 -14.69 8.19 35.34
C HIS A 1173 -15.29 9.60 35.30
N LYS A 1174 -14.57 10.60 35.82
CA LYS A 1174 -14.98 12.02 35.79
C LYS A 1174 -16.39 12.28 36.36
N ILE A 1175 -16.70 11.66 37.49
CA ILE A 1175 -17.97 11.86 38.20
C ILE A 1175 -17.74 12.80 39.38
N PHE A 1176 -18.47 13.92 39.43
CA PHE A 1176 -18.24 14.97 40.43
C PHE A 1176 -19.43 15.25 41.35
N ASN A 1177 -20.66 14.98 40.90
CA ASN A 1177 -21.89 15.43 41.57
C ASN A 1177 -22.68 14.31 42.26
N LEU A 1178 -22.23 13.06 42.17
CA LEU A 1178 -22.91 11.91 42.75
C LEU A 1178 -22.77 11.94 44.29
N LYS A 1179 -23.92 11.99 44.98
CA LYS A 1179 -24.03 12.08 46.44
C LYS A 1179 -24.54 10.80 47.09
N MET A 1180 -25.24 9.94 46.35
CA MET A 1180 -25.77 8.67 46.85
C MET A 1180 -25.57 7.56 45.82
N MET A 1181 -25.32 6.34 46.30
CA MET A 1181 -25.22 5.11 45.51
C MET A 1181 -26.15 4.04 46.12
N PRO A 1182 -26.63 3.05 45.33
CA PRO A 1182 -27.50 1.99 45.83
C PRO A 1182 -26.78 1.15 46.87
N ALA A 1183 -27.47 0.81 47.97
CA ALA A 1183 -26.88 0.02 49.05
C ALA A 1183 -26.63 -1.43 48.59
N CYS A 1184 -27.40 -1.93 47.61
CA CYS A 1184 -27.22 -3.28 47.07
C CYS A 1184 -25.83 -3.54 46.49
N LEU A 1185 -25.07 -2.50 46.10
CA LEU A 1185 -23.69 -2.66 45.63
C LEU A 1185 -22.75 -3.19 46.73
N GLY A 1186 -23.05 -2.87 47.99
CA GLY A 1186 -22.34 -3.39 49.17
C GLY A 1186 -22.70 -4.85 49.47
N SER A 1187 -23.85 -5.34 49.00
CA SER A 1187 -24.28 -6.73 49.14
C SER A 1187 -24.02 -7.59 47.88
N THR A 1188 -23.60 -7.03 46.75
CA THR A 1188 -23.29 -7.80 45.53
C THR A 1188 -22.02 -8.65 45.68
N SER A 1189 -22.15 -9.97 45.87
CA SER A 1189 -21.00 -10.87 46.04
C SER A 1189 -20.12 -11.06 44.79
N THR A 1190 -20.64 -10.80 43.58
CA THR A 1190 -19.89 -11.00 42.33
C THR A 1190 -18.95 -9.84 41.97
N LEU A 1191 -19.01 -8.73 42.70
CA LEU A 1191 -18.28 -7.51 42.35
C LEU A 1191 -16.80 -7.68 42.71
N GLU A 1192 -15.96 -7.73 41.68
CA GLU A 1192 -14.52 -7.99 41.81
C GLU A 1192 -13.71 -6.68 41.78
N THR A 1193 -14.14 -5.69 41.00
CA THR A 1193 -13.35 -4.46 40.79
C THR A 1193 -14.20 -3.18 40.72
N ILE A 1194 -13.72 -2.12 41.40
CA ILE A 1194 -14.22 -0.75 41.23
C ILE A 1194 -13.07 0.14 40.77
N ASN A 1195 -13.16 0.65 39.54
CA ASN A 1195 -12.19 1.59 38.99
C ASN A 1195 -12.71 3.01 39.14
N VAL A 1196 -12.02 3.84 39.90
CA VAL A 1196 -12.38 5.25 40.12
C VAL A 1196 -11.28 6.13 39.56
N SER A 1197 -11.57 6.97 38.56
CA SER A 1197 -10.57 7.87 37.97
C SER A 1197 -11.13 9.27 37.75
N SER A 1198 -10.35 10.29 38.14
CA SER A 1198 -10.71 11.71 38.02
C SER A 1198 -12.08 12.07 38.61
N CYS A 1199 -12.52 11.40 39.68
CA CYS A 1199 -13.81 11.65 40.36
C CYS A 1199 -13.65 12.56 41.59
N GLY A 1200 -14.73 13.23 41.99
CA GLY A 1200 -14.79 14.06 43.20
C GLY A 1200 -14.68 13.25 44.49
N ASP A 1201 -14.26 13.90 45.59
CA ASP A 1201 -13.99 13.20 46.86
C ASP A 1201 -15.24 12.59 47.49
N GLY A 1202 -16.43 13.15 47.25
CA GLY A 1202 -17.70 12.54 47.65
C GLY A 1202 -17.91 11.14 47.05
N VAL A 1203 -17.59 10.96 45.76
CA VAL A 1203 -17.67 9.64 45.10
C VAL A 1203 -16.68 8.65 45.70
N LYS A 1204 -15.47 9.13 46.05
CA LYS A 1204 -14.47 8.28 46.72
C LYS A 1204 -14.92 7.85 48.11
N SER A 1205 -15.67 8.68 48.84
CA SER A 1205 -16.28 8.31 50.13
C SER A 1205 -17.31 7.20 49.96
N LEU A 1206 -18.27 7.37 49.04
CA LEU A 1206 -19.30 6.37 48.75
C LEU A 1206 -18.71 5.01 48.34
N VAL A 1207 -17.65 5.01 47.53
CA VAL A 1207 -16.96 3.77 47.14
C VAL A 1207 -16.27 3.09 48.34
N ARG A 1208 -15.79 3.85 49.34
CA ARG A 1208 -15.25 3.27 50.58
C ARG A 1208 -16.35 2.68 51.45
N GLU A 1209 -17.52 3.32 51.52
CA GLU A 1209 -18.69 2.80 52.23
C GLU A 1209 -19.15 1.47 51.64
N ILE A 1210 -19.20 1.35 50.31
CA ILE A 1210 -19.50 0.08 49.62
C ILE A 1210 -18.48 -1.00 49.97
N LYS A 1211 -17.19 -0.65 50.03
CA LYS A 1211 -16.14 -1.59 50.41
C LYS A 1211 -16.29 -2.03 51.87
N ALA A 1212 -16.54 -1.11 52.80
CA ALA A 1212 -16.78 -1.46 54.20
C ALA A 1212 -18.01 -2.37 54.35
N ALA A 1213 -19.09 -2.09 53.64
CA ALA A 1213 -20.29 -2.94 53.64
C ALA A 1213 -20.01 -4.35 53.08
N GLN A 1214 -19.16 -4.48 52.06
CA GLN A 1214 -18.74 -5.80 51.58
C GLN A 1214 -17.83 -6.52 52.58
N GLU A 1215 -16.94 -5.80 53.25
CA GLU A 1215 -16.07 -6.36 54.30
C GLU A 1215 -16.91 -6.88 55.48
N ASP A 1216 -17.94 -6.14 55.88
CA ASP A 1216 -18.87 -6.54 56.95
C ASP A 1216 -19.73 -7.75 56.55
N ASN A 1217 -20.18 -7.83 55.29
CA ASN A 1217 -21.05 -8.91 54.81
C ASN A 1217 -20.30 -10.21 54.48
N TYR A 1218 -19.05 -10.11 54.01
CA TYR A 1218 -18.32 -11.25 53.43
C TYR A 1218 -16.91 -11.47 54.00
N GLY A 1219 -16.45 -10.65 54.96
CA GLY A 1219 -15.07 -10.65 55.48
C GLY A 1219 -14.11 -9.83 54.61
N ASP A 1220 -12.81 -9.79 54.96
CA ASP A 1220 -11.77 -9.03 54.23
C ASP A 1220 -11.66 -9.55 52.76
N GLY A 1221 -12.41 -8.89 51.88
CA GLY A 1221 -12.99 -9.51 50.68
C GLY A 1221 -12.26 -9.16 49.39
N ASN A 1222 -12.38 -10.06 48.40
CA ASN A 1222 -11.81 -10.04 47.04
C ASN A 1222 -12.02 -8.77 46.18
N LEU A 1223 -12.69 -7.73 46.70
CA LEU A 1223 -12.98 -6.49 45.98
C LEU A 1223 -11.75 -5.59 45.87
N LYS A 1224 -11.28 -5.39 44.64
CA LYS A 1224 -10.16 -4.52 44.34
C LYS A 1224 -10.62 -3.13 43.90
N ILE A 1225 -10.39 -2.12 44.74
CA ILE A 1225 -10.55 -0.71 44.33
C ILE A 1225 -9.27 -0.24 43.63
N ILE A 1226 -9.42 0.28 42.42
CA ILE A 1226 -8.33 0.84 41.63
C ILE A 1226 -8.59 2.33 41.43
N TYR A 1227 -7.83 3.16 42.13
CA TYR A 1227 -7.82 4.59 41.90
C TYR A 1227 -6.89 4.91 40.73
N GLY A 1228 -7.45 5.39 39.61
CA GLY A 1228 -6.67 5.91 38.49
C GLY A 1228 -5.99 7.22 38.90
N LYS A 1229 -4.65 7.25 38.86
CA LYS A 1229 -3.87 8.46 39.11
C LYS A 1229 -4.05 9.44 37.93
N TYR A 1230 -4.25 10.71 38.27
CA TYR A 1230 -4.36 11.87 37.36
C TYR A 1230 -3.22 11.93 36.35
#